data_AF-A0A841HWG2-F1
#
_entry.id   AF-A0A841HWG2-F1
#
_cell.length_a   1.000
_cell.length_b   1.000
_cell.length_c   1.000
_cell.angle_alpha   90.00
_cell.angle_beta   90.00
_cell.angle_gamma   90.00
#
_symmetry.space_group_name_H-M   'P 1'
#
loop_
_entity.id
_entity.type
_entity.pdbx_description
1 polymer ?
#
loop_
_entity_poly.entity_id
_entity_poly.type
_entity_poly.pdbx_seq_one_letter_code
_entity_poly.pdbx_strand_id
1 'polypeptide(L)'
;MFIPRRPAARLAIAVLVSSLGASVATQAATQCINAGAPAPLEICVQDSGTPGVWINQPNGRTRQYFGDYSWGSSLWLDGVNAGLRYQTGYFSGTALTPVSNTTTGTGTAADPYVITTVADLGASGVRFTQRFTYVNGDRNFRKAWKLENTGGSTFSGLHFFHGGDTYFGGSDSARSWYDASLRMVYVNNSSFSNSGYMGFYANPLTPFSHYFSGQYNTGRTQVNAGQLGDASNSAFLDAGYYLQWDRAELAPGQSWNIEAFETWSPPGSLQVLTPAAEYVTPAITVRKTFKVHNLSDTTPLNVTATASTVSGWTATLVGSGNLSLAPLQVVEVPVDVQVPSNAAAGANEVVQLNVTDGALNSMLGTTRLIVPSVDYSFSSEDLNFGTVASGDDADLPVTLTAGSSSLSIGQVTATAPFSIANDNCSNATIAAGASCTILVRFSPVVEAEYTDTVSVPVTGETLIGHRIDVFGASVDALAVTAAAGVGGTIAPTSIAVPAGERAAFTLSPETGFSIDGASGCGGTLNGNTYTTAAITTACSISAAFKRIQYAVAVNASVGGTVTAAGSDPYHGETASFTIAPQTGYSIQGVTGCDGTLNGSTYTTAAITAACSVSATFTRNEYPVNVTSGAGGNVAAMGSTPRYGDPATFTITPEAGYSIDTVSGCNGTLNGNTYTTEPMTSACSISVTFKQTISDVTVDGKGNGGGGAFDWAMLTGLMLAGLARLRRGAAAVTLGAVATTAAHAADADTSQSGWYVGGSLADASSSESAGDLTRALQDQGYAVTAHIDDDRTAWRIYGGWSLNEYVSFEAAYSDFGDVTTTYDAAIPVLSVDAFLQDAVELHPLSADGFDASIVGRYAIGDRFALRAQVGVLRWDAERNVRTSDGRSAHDDDSGVDLLWGAGLDVKVYRNLEVAASWNHFELDNEYIETLGLAVQYRW
;
A
#
# COMPACT_ATOMS: atom_id res chain seq x y z
N MET A 1 -84.65 -1.08 73.62
CA MET A 1 -84.03 -1.69 74.82
C MET A 1 -82.58 -1.97 74.48
N PHE A 2 -81.66 -1.33 75.20
CA PHE A 2 -80.18 -1.35 75.18
C PHE A 2 -79.38 -0.91 73.92
N ILE A 3 -78.47 0.04 74.22
CA ILE A 3 -77.45 0.83 73.50
C ILE A 3 -76.08 0.08 73.66
N PRO A 4 -74.96 0.26 72.87
CA PRO A 4 -74.48 1.49 72.21
C PRO A 4 -73.87 1.43 70.79
N ARG A 5 -73.78 2.64 70.23
CA ARG A 5 -72.87 3.12 69.16
C ARG A 5 -71.43 3.30 69.66
N ARG A 6 -70.42 3.16 68.78
CA ARG A 6 -69.24 4.04 68.61
C ARG A 6 -68.45 3.68 67.32
N PRO A 7 -67.58 4.57 66.78
CA PRO A 7 -67.75 5.10 65.42
C PRO A 7 -66.62 4.75 64.44
N ALA A 8 -66.81 5.22 63.20
CA ALA A 8 -66.03 5.05 61.99
C ALA A 8 -64.53 5.40 62.08
N ALA A 9 -63.73 4.63 61.33
CA ALA A 9 -62.47 5.08 60.73
C ALA A 9 -62.45 4.62 59.26
N ARG A 10 -62.12 5.56 58.37
CA ARG A 10 -62.08 5.44 56.91
C ARG A 10 -60.96 4.49 56.46
N LEU A 11 -61.24 3.62 55.50
CA LEU A 11 -60.23 3.13 54.57
C LEU A 11 -60.85 3.01 53.17
N ALA A 12 -60.21 3.67 52.22
CA ALA A 12 -60.65 3.77 50.84
C ALA A 12 -60.63 2.40 50.14
N ILE A 13 -61.72 2.04 49.47
CA ILE A 13 -61.75 0.96 48.48
C ILE A 13 -62.30 1.54 47.19
N ALA A 14 -61.46 1.49 46.15
CA ALA A 14 -61.78 1.87 44.80
C ALA A 14 -62.95 1.02 44.27
N VAL A 15 -63.91 1.70 43.67
CA VAL A 15 -65.07 1.10 43.00
C VAL A 15 -64.59 0.48 41.69
N LEU A 16 -64.63 -0.85 41.59
CA LEU A 16 -64.74 -1.56 40.32
C LEU A 16 -66.18 -2.04 40.20
N VAL A 17 -66.99 -1.32 39.42
CA VAL A 17 -68.31 -1.78 38.98
C VAL A 17 -68.07 -2.85 37.92
N SER A 18 -68.12 -4.13 38.30
CA SER A 18 -68.33 -5.22 37.36
C SER A 18 -69.83 -5.35 37.10
N SER A 19 -70.34 -4.63 36.09
CA SER A 19 -71.66 -4.90 35.54
C SER A 19 -71.62 -6.21 34.76
N LEU A 20 -72.10 -7.31 35.37
CA LEU A 20 -72.63 -8.44 34.60
C LEU A 20 -73.92 -7.97 33.90
N GLY A 21 -73.75 -7.34 32.74
CA GLY A 21 -74.78 -7.27 31.73
C GLY A 21 -74.49 -8.36 30.73
N ALA A 22 -74.95 -9.58 30.98
CA ALA A 22 -75.15 -10.54 29.90
C ALA A 22 -76.25 -9.95 29.02
N SER A 23 -75.85 -9.31 27.92
CA SER A 23 -76.76 -9.01 26.83
C SER A 23 -77.35 -10.35 26.38
N VAL A 24 -78.64 -10.55 26.65
CA VAL A 24 -79.42 -11.58 25.98
C VAL A 24 -79.30 -11.28 24.49
N ALA A 25 -78.50 -12.08 23.77
CA ALA A 25 -78.45 -12.01 22.32
C ALA A 25 -79.87 -12.28 21.82
N THR A 26 -80.52 -11.26 21.26
CA THR A 26 -81.74 -11.45 20.49
C THR A 26 -81.42 -12.44 19.38
N GLN A 27 -82.05 -13.63 19.41
CA GLN A 27 -81.94 -14.64 18.35
C GLN A 27 -82.12 -13.93 17.00
N ALA A 28 -81.12 -14.02 16.13
CA ALA A 28 -81.23 -13.49 14.78
C ALA A 28 -82.34 -14.27 14.06
N ALA A 29 -83.33 -13.59 13.47
CA ALA A 29 -84.43 -14.26 12.79
C ALA A 29 -83.96 -14.91 11.47
N THR A 30 -84.69 -15.93 11.00
CA THR A 30 -84.56 -16.46 9.63
C THR A 30 -84.51 -15.32 8.62
N GLN A 31 -83.49 -15.34 7.77
CA GLN A 31 -83.29 -14.35 6.72
C GLN A 31 -83.81 -14.91 5.41
N CYS A 32 -84.58 -14.12 4.65
CA CYS A 32 -85.16 -14.54 3.38
C CYS A 32 -84.93 -13.49 2.29
N ILE A 33 -84.49 -13.95 1.12
CA ILE A 33 -84.45 -13.19 -0.12
C ILE A 33 -85.70 -13.53 -0.93
N ASN A 34 -86.36 -12.51 -1.48
CA ASN A 34 -87.53 -12.64 -2.37
C ASN A 34 -88.72 -13.39 -1.76
N ALA A 35 -88.92 -13.33 -0.44
CA ALA A 35 -90.05 -13.96 0.23
C ALA A 35 -91.38 -13.53 -0.40
N GLY A 36 -92.09 -14.47 -1.04
CA GLY A 36 -93.36 -14.20 -1.74
C GLY A 36 -93.27 -13.30 -2.98
N ALA A 37 -92.08 -12.89 -3.42
CA ALA A 37 -91.88 -12.04 -4.59
C ALA A 37 -91.90 -12.86 -5.90
N PRO A 38 -92.31 -12.28 -7.05
CA PRO A 38 -92.38 -12.98 -8.34
C PRO A 38 -91.00 -13.19 -9.00
N ALA A 39 -89.95 -13.38 -8.22
CA ALA A 39 -88.61 -13.74 -8.69
C ALA A 39 -88.50 -15.25 -8.96
N PRO A 40 -87.53 -15.71 -9.79
CA PRO A 40 -87.34 -17.14 -10.04
C PRO A 40 -87.06 -17.93 -8.76
N LEU A 41 -86.18 -17.41 -7.90
CA LEU A 41 -85.80 -18.06 -6.64
C LEU A 41 -86.17 -17.22 -5.42
N GLU A 42 -86.55 -17.94 -4.37
CA GLU A 42 -86.66 -17.49 -2.99
C GLU A 42 -85.74 -18.36 -2.14
N ILE A 43 -84.91 -17.72 -1.32
CA ILE A 43 -83.86 -18.37 -0.54
C ILE A 43 -84.02 -17.89 0.90
N CYS A 44 -84.22 -18.82 1.82
CA CYS A 44 -84.24 -18.52 3.25
C CYS A 44 -83.16 -19.30 3.98
N VAL A 45 -82.50 -18.69 4.95
CA VAL A 45 -81.51 -19.35 5.81
C VAL A 45 -81.90 -19.10 7.26
N GLN A 46 -82.13 -20.19 8.00
CA GLN A 46 -82.38 -20.16 9.44
C GLN A 46 -81.13 -19.69 10.18
N ASP A 47 -81.29 -19.22 11.42
CA ASP A 47 -80.18 -18.81 12.30
C ASP A 47 -79.21 -19.95 12.63
N SER A 48 -79.70 -21.18 12.58
CA SER A 48 -78.91 -22.43 12.61
C SER A 48 -77.99 -22.62 11.40
N GLY A 49 -78.09 -21.77 10.38
CA GLY A 49 -77.42 -21.92 9.09
C GLY A 49 -78.12 -22.87 8.12
N THR A 50 -79.30 -23.40 8.46
CA THR A 50 -80.02 -24.35 7.59
C THR A 50 -80.73 -23.62 6.44
N PRO A 51 -80.37 -23.88 5.17
CA PRO A 51 -81.00 -23.26 4.01
C PRO A 51 -82.32 -23.93 3.60
N GLY A 52 -83.22 -23.14 3.03
CA GLY A 52 -84.41 -23.56 2.28
C GLY A 52 -84.50 -22.76 0.98
N VAL A 53 -84.93 -23.42 -0.10
CA VAL A 53 -85.04 -22.81 -1.43
C VAL A 53 -86.38 -23.16 -2.06
N TRP A 54 -87.02 -22.16 -2.65
CA TRP A 54 -88.22 -22.30 -3.45
C TRP A 54 -88.00 -21.71 -4.83
N ILE A 55 -88.54 -22.36 -5.86
CA ILE A 55 -88.48 -21.88 -7.24
C ILE A 55 -89.88 -21.64 -7.78
N ASN A 56 -90.03 -20.60 -8.61
CA ASN A 56 -91.26 -20.34 -9.33
C ASN A 56 -91.33 -21.21 -10.60
N GLN A 57 -92.34 -22.09 -10.66
CA GLN A 57 -92.58 -23.04 -11.73
C GLN A 57 -93.97 -22.80 -12.36
N PRO A 58 -94.29 -23.42 -13.52
CA PRO A 58 -95.62 -23.27 -14.13
C PRO A 58 -96.78 -23.65 -13.21
N ASN A 59 -96.57 -24.55 -12.26
CA ASN A 59 -97.54 -24.98 -11.24
C ASN A 59 -97.50 -24.14 -9.95
N GLY A 60 -96.75 -23.03 -9.93
CA GLY A 60 -96.61 -22.13 -8.78
C GLY A 60 -95.26 -22.24 -8.06
N ARG A 61 -95.15 -21.55 -6.92
CA ARG A 61 -93.95 -21.58 -6.07
C ARG A 61 -93.83 -22.93 -5.37
N THR A 62 -92.70 -23.59 -5.57
CA THR A 62 -92.47 -24.95 -5.10
C THR A 62 -91.17 -25.05 -4.33
N ARG A 63 -91.20 -25.65 -3.13
CA ARG A 63 -89.99 -25.96 -2.34
C ARG A 63 -89.09 -26.94 -3.09
N GLN A 64 -87.78 -26.88 -2.89
CA GLN A 64 -86.82 -27.75 -3.60
C GLN A 64 -86.26 -28.89 -2.75
N TYR A 65 -86.46 -28.84 -1.43
CA TYR A 65 -85.99 -29.84 -0.48
C TYR A 65 -87.14 -30.37 0.38
N PHE A 66 -87.02 -31.63 0.82
CA PHE A 66 -88.06 -32.28 1.62
C PHE A 66 -88.31 -31.51 2.92
N GLY A 67 -89.57 -31.29 3.28
CA GLY A 67 -89.92 -30.53 4.50
C GLY A 67 -89.32 -29.12 4.57
N ASP A 68 -89.07 -28.49 3.42
CA ASP A 68 -88.51 -27.14 3.23
C ASP A 68 -87.02 -26.97 3.58
N TYR A 69 -86.52 -27.66 4.61
CA TYR A 69 -85.19 -27.45 5.19
C TYR A 69 -84.34 -28.73 5.32
N SER A 70 -84.65 -29.80 4.58
CA SER A 70 -83.82 -31.03 4.57
C SER A 70 -82.56 -30.90 3.73
N TRP A 71 -81.82 -29.80 3.92
CA TRP A 71 -80.60 -29.45 3.22
C TRP A 71 -79.69 -28.67 4.14
N GLY A 72 -78.41 -29.02 4.23
CA GLY A 72 -77.52 -28.40 5.20
C GLY A 72 -76.07 -28.85 5.06
N SER A 73 -75.29 -28.59 6.10
CA SER A 73 -73.85 -28.88 6.17
C SER A 73 -73.51 -29.74 7.38
N SER A 74 -72.48 -30.58 7.25
CA SER A 74 -71.85 -31.30 8.37
C SER A 74 -70.34 -31.06 8.34
N LEU A 75 -69.75 -30.86 9.51
CA LEU A 75 -68.34 -30.51 9.66
C LEU A 75 -67.69 -31.45 10.67
N TRP A 76 -66.61 -32.10 10.27
CA TRP A 76 -65.76 -32.91 11.14
C TRP A 76 -64.41 -32.23 11.25
N LEU A 77 -63.99 -31.91 12.48
CA LEU A 77 -62.73 -31.19 12.70
C LEU A 77 -61.53 -32.10 12.97
N ASP A 78 -61.72 -33.38 13.30
CA ASP A 78 -60.63 -34.26 13.67
C ASP A 78 -60.86 -35.69 13.19
N GLY A 79 -60.63 -35.95 11.90
CA GLY A 79 -61.00 -37.19 11.23
C GLY A 79 -62.48 -37.52 11.42
N VAL A 80 -62.78 -38.78 11.76
CA VAL A 80 -64.15 -39.25 12.06
C VAL A 80 -64.47 -39.25 13.57
N ASN A 81 -63.96 -38.25 14.30
CA ASN A 81 -64.27 -38.04 15.72
C ASN A 81 -65.68 -37.45 15.92
N ALA A 82 -66.64 -38.28 16.34
CA ALA A 82 -68.03 -37.87 16.55
C ALA A 82 -68.21 -36.76 17.62
N GLY A 83 -67.26 -36.60 18.55
CA GLY A 83 -67.29 -35.53 19.56
C GLY A 83 -66.96 -34.14 18.99
N LEU A 84 -66.32 -34.10 17.82
CA LEU A 84 -65.96 -32.88 17.09
C LEU A 84 -66.70 -32.79 15.74
N ARG A 85 -67.93 -33.32 15.72
CA ARG A 85 -68.85 -33.24 14.58
C ARG A 85 -69.94 -32.20 14.81
N TYR A 86 -70.06 -31.28 13.87
CA TYR A 86 -71.00 -30.16 13.92
C TYR A 86 -71.90 -30.14 12.68
N GLN A 87 -73.06 -29.47 12.75
CA GLN A 87 -74.04 -29.52 11.67
C GLN A 87 -75.02 -28.34 11.64
N THR A 88 -75.61 -28.08 10.46
CA THR A 88 -76.72 -27.13 10.24
C THR A 88 -78.04 -27.88 9.93
N GLY A 89 -78.88 -28.05 10.96
CA GLY A 89 -80.21 -28.69 10.92
C GLY A 89 -80.32 -30.17 10.53
N TYR A 90 -79.95 -30.52 9.29
CA TYR A 90 -80.35 -31.75 8.60
C TYR A 90 -79.57 -33.02 9.02
N PHE A 91 -78.29 -32.87 9.35
CA PHE A 91 -77.41 -34.00 9.67
C PHE A 91 -77.37 -34.28 11.18
N SER A 92 -76.83 -35.43 11.55
CA SER A 92 -76.59 -35.74 12.97
C SER A 92 -75.31 -35.05 13.45
N GLY A 93 -75.29 -34.53 14.67
CA GLY A 93 -74.11 -33.84 15.22
C GLY A 93 -74.50 -32.71 16.17
N THR A 94 -73.48 -32.05 16.72
CA THR A 94 -73.66 -30.88 17.59
C THR A 94 -74.12 -29.69 16.74
N ALA A 95 -75.19 -29.02 17.14
CA ALA A 95 -75.63 -27.81 16.45
C ALA A 95 -74.58 -26.69 16.59
N LEU A 96 -74.46 -25.86 15.55
CA LEU A 96 -73.64 -24.65 15.64
C LEU A 96 -74.22 -23.69 16.68
N THR A 97 -73.35 -22.90 17.32
CA THR A 97 -73.76 -21.83 18.24
C THR A 97 -73.90 -20.53 17.44
N PRO A 98 -75.12 -20.03 17.18
CA PRO A 98 -75.32 -18.87 16.32
C PRO A 98 -74.67 -17.59 16.89
N VAL A 99 -74.07 -16.80 16.01
CA VAL A 99 -73.49 -15.48 16.33
C VAL A 99 -74.27 -14.37 15.63
N SER A 100 -74.49 -14.47 14.32
CA SER A 100 -75.31 -13.52 13.55
C SER A 100 -75.91 -14.17 12.31
N ASN A 101 -77.02 -13.61 11.82
CA ASN A 101 -77.62 -13.96 10.54
C ASN A 101 -78.22 -12.70 9.91
N THR A 102 -77.66 -12.25 8.79
CA THR A 102 -77.97 -10.92 8.21
C THR A 102 -78.08 -10.98 6.69
N THR A 103 -78.97 -10.19 6.11
CA THR A 103 -79.08 -9.99 4.66
C THR A 103 -78.56 -8.61 4.26
N THR A 104 -77.73 -8.53 3.23
CA THR A 104 -77.26 -7.28 2.61
C THR A 104 -77.52 -7.27 1.10
N GLY A 105 -77.31 -6.12 0.47
CA GLY A 105 -77.40 -5.94 -0.98
C GLY A 105 -78.80 -5.59 -1.50
N THR A 106 -78.86 -5.15 -2.75
CA THR A 106 -80.09 -4.73 -3.46
C THR A 106 -80.59 -5.76 -4.46
N GLY A 107 -79.82 -6.83 -4.71
CA GLY A 107 -80.18 -7.90 -5.65
C GLY A 107 -79.79 -7.63 -7.09
N THR A 108 -79.08 -6.54 -7.38
CA THR A 108 -78.55 -6.26 -8.73
C THR A 108 -77.27 -7.06 -8.98
N ALA A 109 -76.80 -7.14 -10.23
CA ALA A 109 -75.55 -7.84 -10.52
C ALA A 109 -74.31 -7.17 -9.89
N ALA A 110 -74.34 -5.84 -9.72
CA ALA A 110 -73.28 -5.07 -9.08
C ALA A 110 -73.36 -5.07 -7.54
N ASP A 111 -74.55 -5.34 -6.99
CA ASP A 111 -74.81 -5.38 -5.56
C ASP A 111 -75.81 -6.52 -5.25
N PRO A 112 -75.36 -7.78 -5.33
CA PRO A 112 -76.21 -8.96 -5.18
C PRO A 112 -76.73 -9.08 -3.74
N TYR A 113 -77.85 -9.77 -3.56
CA TYR A 113 -78.27 -10.13 -2.21
C TYR A 113 -77.26 -11.11 -1.60
N VAL A 114 -76.91 -10.89 -0.33
CA VAL A 114 -76.05 -11.81 0.43
C VAL A 114 -76.67 -12.08 1.79
N ILE A 115 -77.07 -13.33 2.04
CA ILE A 115 -77.35 -13.80 3.40
C ILE A 115 -76.04 -14.31 4.00
N THR A 116 -75.58 -13.70 5.09
CA THR A 116 -74.41 -14.12 5.86
C THR A 116 -74.84 -14.67 7.21
N THR A 117 -74.50 -15.93 7.48
CA THR A 117 -74.69 -16.59 8.78
C THR A 117 -73.32 -16.84 9.42
N VAL A 118 -73.10 -16.33 10.61
CA VAL A 118 -71.89 -16.56 11.41
C VAL A 118 -72.26 -17.38 12.64
N ALA A 119 -71.51 -18.42 12.92
CA ALA A 119 -71.71 -19.29 14.08
C ALA A 119 -70.39 -19.89 14.59
N ASP A 120 -70.35 -20.32 15.83
CA ASP A 120 -69.24 -21.07 16.42
C ASP A 120 -69.50 -22.57 16.40
N LEU A 121 -68.45 -23.36 16.14
CA LEU A 121 -68.49 -24.82 16.28
C LEU A 121 -68.35 -25.20 17.77
N GLY A 122 -69.36 -24.85 18.56
CA GLY A 122 -69.35 -25.02 20.02
C GLY A 122 -68.13 -24.37 20.67
N ALA A 123 -67.47 -25.10 21.59
CA ALA A 123 -66.27 -24.62 22.28
C ALA A 123 -64.95 -24.96 21.54
N SER A 124 -64.98 -25.37 20.27
CA SER A 124 -63.78 -25.81 19.52
C SER A 124 -62.79 -24.68 19.23
N GLY A 125 -63.23 -23.42 19.26
CA GLY A 125 -62.44 -22.29 18.76
C GLY A 125 -62.42 -22.20 17.24
N VAL A 126 -63.38 -22.81 16.54
CA VAL A 126 -63.56 -22.64 15.09
C VAL A 126 -64.80 -21.81 14.80
N ARG A 127 -64.61 -20.70 14.09
CA ARG A 127 -65.65 -19.79 13.59
C ARG A 127 -66.10 -20.24 12.20
N PHE A 128 -67.39 -20.46 12.04
CA PHE A 128 -68.02 -20.77 10.76
C PHE A 128 -68.75 -19.56 10.21
N THR A 129 -68.50 -19.25 8.95
CA THR A 129 -69.24 -18.23 8.19
C THR A 129 -69.80 -18.86 6.93
N GLN A 130 -71.11 -18.74 6.72
CA GLN A 130 -71.83 -19.20 5.54
C GLN A 130 -72.40 -18.00 4.80
N ARG A 131 -72.27 -18.00 3.47
CA ARG A 131 -72.79 -16.95 2.60
C ARG A 131 -73.56 -17.52 1.42
N PHE A 132 -74.77 -17.01 1.21
CA PHE A 132 -75.62 -17.30 0.06
C PHE A 132 -75.77 -16.02 -0.75
N THR A 133 -75.19 -15.98 -1.95
CA THR A 133 -75.15 -14.79 -2.82
C THR A 133 -76.04 -15.00 -4.04
N TYR A 134 -77.01 -14.12 -4.25
CA TYR A 134 -78.01 -14.25 -5.31
C TYR A 134 -78.25 -12.93 -6.06
N VAL A 135 -78.26 -13.00 -7.39
CA VAL A 135 -78.63 -11.90 -8.29
C VAL A 135 -80.06 -12.11 -8.76
N ASN A 136 -80.88 -11.07 -8.64
CA ASN A 136 -82.30 -11.19 -8.93
C ASN A 136 -82.56 -11.45 -10.42
N GLY A 137 -83.38 -12.46 -10.71
CA GLY A 137 -83.67 -12.92 -12.07
C GLY A 137 -82.90 -14.18 -12.48
N ASP A 138 -81.88 -14.57 -11.71
CA ASP A 138 -81.15 -15.80 -11.97
C ASP A 138 -81.92 -17.04 -11.48
N ARG A 139 -81.65 -18.17 -12.13
CA ARG A 139 -82.04 -19.51 -11.65
C ARG A 139 -80.83 -20.24 -11.06
N ASN A 140 -79.88 -19.51 -10.51
CA ASN A 140 -78.73 -20.06 -9.80
C ASN A 140 -78.33 -19.12 -8.66
N PHE A 141 -77.56 -19.62 -7.71
CA PHE A 141 -76.89 -18.80 -6.70
C PHE A 141 -75.59 -19.43 -6.22
N ARG A 142 -74.74 -18.60 -5.61
CA ARG A 142 -73.44 -18.98 -5.04
C ARG A 142 -73.57 -19.29 -3.56
N LYS A 143 -72.84 -20.31 -3.12
CA LYS A 143 -72.66 -20.73 -1.73
C LYS A 143 -71.19 -20.65 -1.37
N ALA A 144 -70.88 -20.04 -0.23
CA ALA A 144 -69.53 -20.00 0.29
C ALA A 144 -69.51 -20.29 1.79
N TRP A 145 -68.49 -21.02 2.23
CA TRP A 145 -68.24 -21.35 3.62
C TRP A 145 -66.80 -21.00 3.99
N LYS A 146 -66.61 -20.38 5.15
CA LYS A 146 -65.30 -20.15 5.78
C LYS A 146 -65.30 -20.81 7.15
N LEU A 147 -64.33 -21.69 7.39
CA LEU A 147 -63.98 -22.16 8.73
C LEU A 147 -62.68 -21.48 9.15
N GLU A 148 -62.69 -20.75 10.26
CA GLU A 148 -61.53 -20.02 10.76
C GLU A 148 -61.16 -20.52 12.15
N ASN A 149 -59.92 -20.97 12.33
CA ASN A 149 -59.44 -21.44 13.62
C ASN A 149 -58.96 -20.24 14.44
N THR A 150 -59.84 -19.75 15.31
CA THR A 150 -59.58 -18.66 16.26
C THR A 150 -59.04 -19.17 17.60
N GLY A 151 -58.94 -20.48 17.76
CA GLY A 151 -58.41 -21.16 18.94
C GLY A 151 -56.90 -21.40 18.88
N GLY A 152 -56.38 -22.10 19.89
CA GLY A 152 -54.95 -22.42 20.02
C GLY A 152 -54.56 -23.84 19.63
N SER A 153 -55.50 -24.68 19.18
CA SER A 153 -55.25 -26.09 18.83
C SER A 153 -55.30 -26.29 17.32
N THR A 154 -54.45 -27.15 16.79
CA THR A 154 -54.50 -27.61 15.40
C THR A 154 -55.53 -28.74 15.25
N PHE A 155 -56.28 -28.71 14.16
CA PHE A 155 -57.25 -29.74 13.76
C PHE A 155 -56.72 -30.54 12.57
N SER A 156 -56.96 -31.85 12.50
CA SER A 156 -56.40 -32.74 11.46
C SER A 156 -57.45 -33.61 10.78
N GLY A 157 -57.31 -33.88 9.48
CA GLY A 157 -58.29 -34.68 8.73
C GLY A 157 -59.70 -34.08 8.77
N LEU A 158 -59.82 -32.81 8.41
CA LEU A 158 -61.10 -32.12 8.40
C LEU A 158 -61.94 -32.56 7.20
N HIS A 159 -63.24 -32.76 7.43
CA HIS A 159 -64.21 -33.09 6.40
C HIS A 159 -65.40 -32.12 6.45
N PHE A 160 -65.70 -31.46 5.34
CA PHE A 160 -66.87 -30.61 5.18
C PHE A 160 -67.83 -31.22 4.17
N PHE A 161 -69.08 -31.36 4.55
CA PHE A 161 -70.14 -31.91 3.71
C PHE A 161 -71.23 -30.87 3.52
N HIS A 162 -71.81 -30.84 2.32
CA HIS A 162 -73.05 -30.14 2.08
C HIS A 162 -73.94 -30.96 1.15
N GLY A 163 -75.25 -30.99 1.41
CA GLY A 163 -76.17 -31.84 0.67
C GLY A 163 -77.46 -32.10 1.43
N GLY A 164 -78.35 -32.86 0.81
CA GLY A 164 -79.68 -33.06 1.38
C GLY A 164 -80.63 -33.91 0.57
N ASP A 165 -81.87 -33.89 1.03
CA ASP A 165 -83.01 -34.63 0.50
C ASP A 165 -83.85 -33.75 -0.44
N THR A 166 -84.02 -34.18 -1.69
CA THR A 166 -84.59 -33.32 -2.73
C THR A 166 -86.09 -33.51 -2.89
N TYR A 167 -86.85 -32.41 -2.79
CA TYR A 167 -88.25 -32.33 -3.18
C TYR A 167 -88.32 -31.49 -4.46
N PHE A 168 -87.86 -32.07 -5.56
CA PHE A 168 -87.62 -31.31 -6.77
C PHE A 168 -88.88 -31.29 -7.67
N GLY A 169 -89.22 -30.12 -8.24
CA GLY A 169 -90.34 -30.01 -9.18
C GLY A 169 -91.73 -30.29 -8.62
N GLY A 170 -91.88 -30.26 -7.29
CA GLY A 170 -93.15 -30.53 -6.62
C GLY A 170 -93.41 -32.02 -6.37
N SER A 171 -92.39 -32.87 -6.58
CA SER A 171 -92.46 -34.31 -6.40
C SER A 171 -91.27 -34.80 -5.56
N ASP A 172 -91.55 -35.78 -4.72
CA ASP A 172 -90.56 -36.46 -3.88
C ASP A 172 -90.07 -37.74 -4.58
N SER A 173 -89.70 -37.59 -5.86
CA SER A 173 -89.52 -38.71 -6.78
C SER A 173 -88.42 -38.45 -7.80
N ALA A 174 -87.61 -37.43 -7.58
CA ALA A 174 -86.50 -37.12 -8.44
C ALA A 174 -85.47 -38.26 -8.39
N ARG A 175 -84.82 -38.48 -9.52
CA ARG A 175 -83.63 -39.33 -9.61
C ARG A 175 -82.42 -38.40 -9.64
N SER A 176 -81.24 -38.97 -9.42
CA SER A 176 -80.00 -38.22 -9.39
C SER A 176 -78.93 -38.82 -10.29
N TRP A 177 -78.03 -37.98 -10.74
CA TRP A 177 -76.97 -38.29 -11.69
C TRP A 177 -75.68 -37.58 -11.29
N TYR A 178 -74.60 -37.96 -11.96
CA TYR A 178 -73.30 -37.28 -11.87
C TYR A 178 -72.78 -37.00 -13.28
N ASP A 179 -72.46 -35.75 -13.55
CA ASP A 179 -71.75 -35.33 -14.75
C ASP A 179 -70.26 -35.17 -14.41
N ALA A 180 -69.43 -36.02 -15.01
CA ALA A 180 -67.99 -36.03 -14.74
C ALA A 180 -67.24 -34.82 -15.31
N SER A 181 -67.68 -34.23 -16.44
CA SER A 181 -66.95 -33.10 -17.05
C SER A 181 -67.31 -31.77 -16.39
N LEU A 182 -68.55 -31.63 -15.93
CA LEU A 182 -68.97 -30.50 -15.08
C LEU A 182 -68.64 -30.70 -13.61
N ARG A 183 -68.22 -31.91 -13.20
CA ARG A 183 -68.11 -32.33 -11.79
C ARG A 183 -69.35 -31.89 -11.01
N MET A 184 -70.53 -32.28 -11.50
CA MET A 184 -71.81 -31.82 -10.99
C MET A 184 -72.69 -33.01 -10.64
N VAL A 185 -73.23 -33.00 -9.42
CA VAL A 185 -74.35 -33.88 -9.07
C VAL A 185 -75.64 -33.14 -9.42
N TYR A 186 -76.59 -33.81 -10.08
CA TYR A 186 -77.85 -33.16 -10.47
C TYR A 186 -79.02 -34.11 -10.33
N VAL A 187 -80.20 -33.55 -10.16
CA VAL A 187 -81.48 -34.26 -10.10
C VAL A 187 -82.43 -33.77 -11.18
N ASN A 188 -83.33 -34.66 -11.60
CA ASN A 188 -84.41 -34.36 -12.51
C ASN A 188 -85.59 -35.32 -12.25
N ASN A 189 -86.78 -34.95 -12.72
CA ASN A 189 -87.99 -35.76 -12.60
C ASN A 189 -88.26 -36.54 -13.89
N SER A 190 -89.04 -37.62 -13.80
CA SER A 190 -89.50 -38.36 -14.98
C SER A 190 -90.47 -37.57 -15.87
N SER A 191 -91.09 -36.51 -15.33
CA SER A 191 -91.88 -35.55 -16.08
C SER A 191 -91.18 -34.19 -16.08
N PHE A 192 -91.05 -33.62 -17.27
CA PHE A 192 -90.40 -32.31 -17.46
C PHE A 192 -91.40 -31.15 -17.65
N SER A 193 -92.68 -31.35 -17.31
CA SER A 193 -93.73 -30.34 -17.50
C SER A 193 -93.60 -29.15 -16.54
N ASN A 194 -93.13 -29.41 -15.31
CA ASN A 194 -93.04 -28.40 -14.24
C ASN A 194 -91.60 -28.06 -13.86
N SER A 195 -90.63 -28.92 -14.20
CA SER A 195 -89.24 -28.79 -13.79
C SER A 195 -88.29 -29.37 -14.84
N GLY A 196 -87.11 -28.77 -14.98
CA GLY A 196 -85.99 -29.34 -15.74
C GLY A 196 -85.08 -30.16 -14.84
N TYR A 197 -83.87 -29.65 -14.55
CA TYR A 197 -82.93 -30.21 -13.57
C TYR A 197 -82.59 -29.20 -12.45
N MET A 198 -82.06 -29.71 -11.34
CA MET A 198 -81.39 -28.96 -10.27
C MET A 198 -79.99 -29.56 -10.08
N GLY A 199 -78.95 -28.72 -10.15
CA GLY A 199 -77.55 -29.14 -10.14
C GLY A 199 -76.73 -28.45 -9.05
N PHE A 200 -75.83 -29.22 -8.44
CA PHE A 200 -74.90 -28.79 -7.40
C PHE A 200 -73.47 -29.16 -7.79
N TYR A 201 -72.58 -28.16 -7.83
CA TYR A 201 -71.17 -28.32 -8.19
C TYR A 201 -70.28 -27.36 -7.39
N ALA A 202 -69.02 -27.71 -7.23
CA ALA A 202 -68.04 -26.88 -6.54
C ALA A 202 -67.40 -25.85 -7.49
N ASN A 203 -66.91 -24.74 -6.94
CA ASN A 203 -65.95 -23.90 -7.68
C ASN A 203 -64.70 -24.75 -7.99
N PRO A 204 -64.19 -24.79 -9.24
CA PRO A 204 -62.95 -25.50 -9.58
C PRO A 204 -61.73 -25.14 -8.73
N LEU A 205 -61.69 -23.94 -8.13
CA LEU A 205 -60.64 -23.49 -7.20
C LEU A 205 -60.78 -24.08 -5.80
N THR A 206 -61.95 -24.59 -5.43
CA THR A 206 -62.21 -25.40 -4.23
C THR A 206 -62.91 -26.69 -4.64
N PRO A 207 -62.22 -27.58 -5.39
CA PRO A 207 -62.86 -28.79 -5.88
C PRO A 207 -63.26 -29.66 -4.69
N PHE A 208 -64.44 -30.29 -4.77
CA PHE A 208 -64.81 -31.31 -3.79
C PHE A 208 -63.91 -32.54 -3.98
N SER A 209 -63.59 -33.20 -2.88
CA SER A 209 -62.82 -34.45 -2.84
C SER A 209 -63.70 -35.64 -3.21
N HIS A 210 -64.90 -35.70 -2.65
CA HIS A 210 -65.82 -36.82 -2.83
C HIS A 210 -67.26 -36.39 -3.07
N TYR A 211 -68.05 -37.26 -3.69
CA TYR A 211 -69.46 -36.99 -3.97
C TYR A 211 -70.35 -38.21 -3.73
N PHE A 212 -71.65 -37.96 -3.55
CA PHE A 212 -72.66 -38.99 -3.63
C PHE A 212 -73.94 -38.42 -4.25
N SER A 213 -74.56 -39.21 -5.12
CA SER A 213 -75.80 -38.87 -5.80
C SER A 213 -76.64 -40.14 -5.90
N GLY A 214 -77.73 -40.24 -5.14
CA GLY A 214 -78.53 -41.48 -5.11
C GLY A 214 -79.65 -41.39 -4.09
N GLN A 215 -80.08 -42.51 -3.51
CA GLN A 215 -81.10 -42.49 -2.45
C GLN A 215 -80.69 -41.57 -1.28
N TYR A 216 -81.57 -40.64 -0.88
CA TYR A 216 -81.24 -39.60 0.11
C TYR A 216 -80.67 -40.17 1.42
N ASN A 217 -81.27 -41.25 1.95
CA ASN A 217 -80.87 -41.82 3.23
C ASN A 217 -79.49 -42.48 3.19
N THR A 218 -79.07 -43.00 2.02
CA THR A 218 -77.73 -43.57 1.84
C THR A 218 -76.68 -42.46 1.93
N GLY A 219 -76.89 -41.36 1.21
CA GLY A 219 -75.98 -40.21 1.27
C GLY A 219 -75.92 -39.59 2.66
N ARG A 220 -77.07 -39.41 3.33
CA ARG A 220 -77.12 -38.94 4.72
C ARG A 220 -76.34 -39.85 5.68
N THR A 221 -76.43 -41.17 5.49
CA THR A 221 -75.70 -42.14 6.31
C THR A 221 -74.19 -42.05 6.07
N GLN A 222 -73.76 -41.86 4.82
CA GLN A 222 -72.36 -41.64 4.46
C GLN A 222 -71.78 -40.35 5.07
N VAL A 223 -72.51 -39.23 4.99
CA VAL A 223 -72.11 -37.97 5.65
C VAL A 223 -71.98 -38.16 7.16
N ASN A 224 -72.95 -38.85 7.79
CA ASN A 224 -72.90 -39.14 9.23
C ASN A 224 -71.80 -40.15 9.61
N ALA A 225 -71.26 -40.91 8.66
CA ALA A 225 -70.09 -41.77 8.84
C ALA A 225 -68.76 -41.03 8.56
N GLY A 226 -68.82 -39.82 7.98
CA GLY A 226 -67.67 -38.96 7.70
C GLY A 226 -66.97 -39.24 6.37
N GLN A 227 -67.61 -39.95 5.43
CA GLN A 227 -67.03 -40.21 4.11
C GLN A 227 -68.09 -40.53 3.05
N LEU A 228 -68.08 -39.83 1.92
CA LEU A 228 -68.86 -40.13 0.72
C LEU A 228 -68.14 -41.16 -0.17
N GLY A 229 -68.93 -41.94 -0.91
CA GLY A 229 -68.46 -43.12 -1.65
C GLY A 229 -68.15 -42.94 -3.14
N ASP A 230 -68.12 -41.72 -3.68
CA ASP A 230 -67.88 -41.43 -5.11
C ASP A 230 -68.78 -42.19 -6.08
N ALA A 231 -70.05 -42.29 -5.71
CA ALA A 231 -71.03 -43.08 -6.44
C ALA A 231 -72.22 -42.23 -6.88
N SER A 232 -72.70 -42.51 -8.10
CA SER A 232 -73.99 -42.06 -8.60
C SER A 232 -74.90 -43.25 -8.86
N ASN A 233 -76.14 -43.19 -8.39
CA ASN A 233 -77.14 -44.22 -8.59
C ASN A 233 -78.50 -43.61 -8.97
N SER A 234 -78.76 -43.57 -10.27
CA SER A 234 -79.99 -43.04 -10.86
C SER A 234 -81.18 -44.01 -10.81
N ALA A 235 -81.01 -45.23 -10.29
CA ALA A 235 -82.07 -46.23 -10.24
C ALA A 235 -83.15 -45.92 -9.18
N PHE A 236 -82.80 -45.15 -8.15
CA PHE A 236 -83.69 -44.83 -7.04
C PHE A 236 -84.50 -43.55 -7.29
N LEU A 237 -85.79 -43.62 -6.98
CA LEU A 237 -86.63 -42.44 -6.76
C LEU A 237 -86.36 -41.95 -5.33
N ASP A 238 -86.63 -40.67 -5.06
CA ASP A 238 -86.37 -40.03 -3.76
C ASP A 238 -84.86 -39.85 -3.50
N ALA A 239 -84.27 -39.06 -4.39
CA ALA A 239 -82.84 -38.86 -4.43
C ALA A 239 -82.38 -37.70 -3.53
N GLY A 240 -81.20 -37.88 -2.96
CA GLY A 240 -80.38 -36.80 -2.42
C GLY A 240 -79.07 -36.67 -3.19
N TYR A 241 -78.44 -35.52 -3.04
CA TYR A 241 -77.09 -35.27 -3.53
C TYR A 241 -76.21 -34.65 -2.45
N TYR A 242 -74.91 -34.91 -2.52
CA TYR A 242 -73.94 -34.53 -1.50
C TYR A 242 -72.56 -34.31 -2.12
N LEU A 243 -71.87 -33.28 -1.65
CA LEU A 243 -70.46 -33.04 -1.94
C LEU A 243 -69.67 -32.99 -0.62
N GLN A 244 -68.43 -33.48 -0.66
CA GLN A 244 -67.48 -33.51 0.45
C GLN A 244 -66.18 -32.83 0.04
N TRP A 245 -65.67 -31.98 0.91
CA TRP A 245 -64.35 -31.37 0.81
C TRP A 245 -63.50 -31.85 1.97
N ASP A 246 -62.24 -32.14 1.70
CA ASP A 246 -61.28 -32.57 2.71
C ASP A 246 -60.16 -31.55 2.86
N ARG A 247 -59.66 -31.44 4.08
CA ARG A 247 -58.46 -30.66 4.38
C ARG A 247 -57.60 -31.40 5.40
N ALA A 248 -56.32 -31.53 5.10
CA ALA A 248 -55.38 -32.28 5.94
C ALA A 248 -55.22 -31.67 7.35
N GLU A 249 -55.08 -30.35 7.44
CA GLU A 249 -54.81 -29.66 8.70
C GLU A 249 -55.38 -28.24 8.72
N LEU A 250 -55.88 -27.77 9.87
CA LEU A 250 -56.27 -26.38 10.12
C LEU A 250 -55.60 -25.89 11.43
N ALA A 251 -54.45 -25.24 11.29
CA ALA A 251 -53.66 -24.70 12.41
C ALA A 251 -54.24 -23.39 12.98
N PRO A 252 -53.85 -22.97 14.20
CA PRO A 252 -54.25 -21.69 14.78
C PRO A 252 -54.02 -20.51 13.83
N GLY A 253 -55.02 -19.64 13.67
CA GLY A 253 -54.98 -18.48 12.77
C GLY A 253 -55.20 -18.79 11.29
N GLN A 254 -55.29 -20.07 10.88
CA GLN A 254 -55.61 -20.43 9.51
C GLN A 254 -57.11 -20.41 9.24
N SER A 255 -57.46 -20.20 7.96
CA SER A 255 -58.83 -20.27 7.45
C SER A 255 -58.96 -21.28 6.32
N TRP A 256 -60.11 -21.94 6.21
CA TRP A 256 -60.52 -22.82 5.11
C TRP A 256 -61.74 -22.25 4.41
N ASN A 257 -61.57 -21.87 3.14
CA ASN A 257 -62.65 -21.34 2.32
C ASN A 257 -63.10 -22.40 1.31
N ILE A 258 -64.42 -22.55 1.17
CA ILE A 258 -65.07 -23.52 0.28
C ILE A 258 -66.14 -22.75 -0.50
N GLU A 259 -66.19 -22.95 -1.81
CA GLU A 259 -67.18 -22.32 -2.67
C GLU A 259 -67.85 -23.33 -3.60
N ALA A 260 -69.17 -23.16 -3.78
CA ALA A 260 -69.98 -24.00 -4.63
C ALA A 260 -71.20 -23.24 -5.17
N PHE A 261 -71.95 -23.85 -6.07
CA PHE A 261 -73.07 -23.22 -6.75
C PHE A 261 -74.25 -24.17 -6.85
N GLU A 262 -75.44 -23.62 -6.85
CA GLU A 262 -76.69 -24.34 -7.10
C GLU A 262 -77.36 -23.74 -8.34
N THR A 263 -77.84 -24.56 -9.27
CA THR A 263 -78.44 -24.12 -10.53
C THR A 263 -79.72 -24.88 -10.86
N TRP A 264 -80.65 -24.22 -11.53
CA TRP A 264 -81.92 -24.78 -11.99
C TRP A 264 -82.18 -24.43 -13.45
N SER A 265 -82.71 -25.39 -14.18
CA SER A 265 -83.18 -25.16 -15.54
C SER A 265 -84.71 -25.03 -15.64
N PRO A 266 -85.23 -24.35 -16.66
CA PRO A 266 -86.66 -24.35 -16.98
C PRO A 266 -87.22 -25.75 -17.30
N PRO A 267 -88.55 -25.93 -17.26
CA PRO A 267 -89.22 -27.15 -17.70
C PRO A 267 -89.01 -27.43 -19.20
N GLY A 268 -88.95 -28.70 -19.59
CA GLY A 268 -88.82 -29.14 -20.98
C GLY A 268 -88.00 -30.43 -21.14
N SER A 269 -88.20 -31.20 -22.22
CA SER A 269 -87.34 -32.38 -22.50
C SER A 269 -85.99 -31.99 -23.11
N LEU A 270 -85.89 -30.82 -23.74
CA LEU A 270 -84.62 -30.22 -24.15
C LEU A 270 -83.99 -29.53 -22.94
N GLN A 271 -82.82 -29.98 -22.53
CA GLN A 271 -82.09 -29.46 -21.39
C GLN A 271 -80.74 -28.89 -21.81
N VAL A 272 -80.35 -27.78 -21.16
CA VAL A 272 -79.01 -27.20 -21.29
C VAL A 272 -78.37 -27.23 -19.91
N LEU A 273 -77.42 -28.14 -19.70
CA LEU A 273 -76.58 -28.15 -18.51
C LEU A 273 -75.56 -27.03 -18.65
N THR A 274 -75.61 -26.09 -17.71
CA THR A 274 -74.78 -24.89 -17.74
C THR A 274 -73.44 -25.16 -17.05
N PRO A 275 -72.33 -24.66 -17.61
CA PRO A 275 -71.04 -24.73 -16.93
C PRO A 275 -71.03 -23.81 -15.72
N ALA A 276 -70.10 -24.09 -14.81
CA ALA A 276 -69.87 -23.28 -13.62
C ALA A 276 -69.65 -21.81 -13.96
N ALA A 277 -70.21 -20.92 -13.12
CA ALA A 277 -69.80 -19.52 -13.09
C ALA A 277 -68.30 -19.44 -12.75
N GLU A 278 -67.61 -18.43 -13.29
CA GLU A 278 -66.15 -18.30 -13.14
C GLU A 278 -65.73 -16.85 -12.99
N TYR A 279 -64.70 -16.64 -12.16
CA TYR A 279 -64.03 -15.36 -12.06
C TYR A 279 -62.96 -15.27 -13.14
N VAL A 280 -62.93 -14.14 -13.84
CA VAL A 280 -62.08 -13.95 -15.02
C VAL A 280 -61.29 -12.66 -14.89
N THR A 281 -60.12 -12.61 -15.50
CA THR A 281 -59.35 -11.38 -15.66
C THR A 281 -59.66 -10.71 -17.00
N PRO A 282 -59.48 -9.38 -17.13
CA PRO A 282 -59.60 -8.70 -18.42
C PRO A 282 -58.64 -9.26 -19.49
N ALA A 283 -58.98 -9.05 -20.77
CA ALA A 283 -58.15 -9.39 -21.93
C ALA A 283 -57.86 -10.87 -22.19
N ILE A 284 -58.62 -11.80 -21.58
CA ILE A 284 -58.52 -13.23 -21.86
C ILE A 284 -59.71 -13.74 -22.68
N THR A 285 -59.52 -14.89 -23.34
CA THR A 285 -60.63 -15.70 -23.86
C THR A 285 -60.95 -16.82 -22.88
N VAL A 286 -62.19 -16.90 -22.41
CA VAL A 286 -62.65 -18.00 -21.54
C VAL A 286 -63.56 -18.93 -22.32
N ARG A 287 -63.27 -20.23 -22.28
CA ARG A 287 -64.11 -21.26 -22.89
C ARG A 287 -65.11 -21.81 -21.88
N LYS A 288 -66.39 -21.72 -22.21
CA LYS A 288 -67.50 -22.27 -21.46
C LYS A 288 -68.16 -23.40 -22.25
N THR A 289 -68.05 -24.62 -21.73
CA THR A 289 -68.66 -25.80 -22.36
C THR A 289 -70.03 -26.07 -21.77
N PHE A 290 -71.07 -25.77 -22.53
CA PHE A 290 -72.43 -26.19 -22.20
C PHE A 290 -72.68 -27.60 -22.68
N LYS A 291 -73.67 -28.28 -22.09
CA LYS A 291 -74.15 -29.57 -22.60
C LYS A 291 -75.62 -29.49 -22.96
N VAL A 292 -75.95 -29.86 -24.17
CA VAL A 292 -77.33 -29.93 -24.66
C VAL A 292 -77.76 -31.39 -24.59
N HIS A 293 -78.81 -31.67 -23.83
CA HIS A 293 -79.34 -33.00 -23.60
C HIS A 293 -80.76 -33.09 -24.10
N ASN A 294 -81.02 -34.06 -24.97
CA ASN A 294 -82.38 -34.52 -25.27
C ASN A 294 -82.79 -35.57 -24.23
N LEU A 295 -83.64 -35.22 -23.26
CA LEU A 295 -84.17 -36.16 -22.27
C LEU A 295 -85.36 -36.98 -22.75
N SER A 296 -85.84 -36.78 -23.99
CA SER A 296 -86.82 -37.68 -24.57
C SER A 296 -86.18 -39.04 -24.84
N ASP A 297 -86.86 -40.11 -24.43
CA ASP A 297 -86.49 -41.50 -24.69
C ASP A 297 -86.99 -42.02 -26.05
N THR A 298 -87.87 -41.28 -26.72
CA THR A 298 -88.47 -41.68 -27.99
C THR A 298 -88.20 -40.74 -29.16
N THR A 299 -88.01 -39.44 -28.91
CA THR A 299 -88.09 -38.41 -29.96
C THR A 299 -86.73 -37.76 -30.19
N PRO A 300 -86.12 -37.86 -31.39
CA PRO A 300 -84.91 -37.10 -31.72
C PRO A 300 -85.23 -35.60 -31.86
N LEU A 301 -84.24 -34.75 -31.59
CA LEU A 301 -84.35 -33.29 -31.70
C LEU A 301 -83.30 -32.74 -32.66
N ASN A 302 -83.73 -31.88 -33.58
CA ASN A 302 -82.83 -31.04 -34.38
C ASN A 302 -82.97 -29.61 -33.88
N VAL A 303 -81.89 -29.08 -33.32
CA VAL A 303 -81.90 -27.76 -32.66
C VAL A 303 -80.78 -26.88 -33.21
N THR A 304 -80.98 -25.58 -33.14
CA THR A 304 -79.97 -24.57 -33.39
C THR A 304 -79.59 -23.92 -32.05
N ALA A 305 -78.30 -23.95 -31.74
CA ALA A 305 -77.68 -23.26 -30.63
C ALA A 305 -77.12 -21.92 -31.10
N THR A 306 -77.35 -20.87 -30.32
CA THR A 306 -76.76 -19.54 -30.51
C THR A 306 -76.20 -19.04 -29.20
N ALA A 307 -74.93 -18.63 -29.20
CA ALA A 307 -74.29 -18.01 -28.04
C ALA A 307 -74.45 -16.49 -28.08
N SER A 308 -74.74 -15.90 -26.92
CA SER A 308 -74.82 -14.45 -26.73
C SER A 308 -74.38 -14.07 -25.33
N THR A 309 -74.25 -12.77 -25.08
CA THR A 309 -74.01 -12.20 -23.76
C THR A 309 -75.03 -11.10 -23.49
N VAL A 310 -75.22 -10.71 -22.23
CA VAL A 310 -76.23 -9.70 -21.85
C VAL A 310 -75.66 -8.28 -21.86
N SER A 311 -74.41 -8.12 -21.44
CA SER A 311 -73.71 -6.83 -21.35
C SER A 311 -72.79 -6.54 -22.54
N GLY A 312 -72.80 -7.41 -23.56
CA GLY A 312 -72.21 -7.15 -24.87
C GLY A 312 -70.77 -7.63 -25.05
N TRP A 313 -70.23 -8.44 -24.12
CA TRP A 313 -68.97 -9.14 -24.38
C TRP A 313 -69.11 -10.08 -25.59
N THR A 314 -68.03 -10.31 -26.33
CA THR A 314 -68.12 -11.14 -27.55
C THR A 314 -68.14 -12.63 -27.17
N ALA A 315 -69.25 -13.31 -27.44
CA ALA A 315 -69.37 -14.78 -27.32
C ALA A 315 -69.47 -15.43 -28.70
N THR A 316 -68.70 -16.50 -28.92
CA THR A 316 -68.62 -17.22 -30.20
C THR A 316 -68.74 -18.72 -29.97
N LEU A 317 -69.57 -19.41 -30.76
CA LEU A 317 -69.63 -20.87 -30.75
C LEU A 317 -68.38 -21.47 -31.38
N VAL A 318 -67.84 -22.49 -30.73
CA VAL A 318 -66.73 -23.29 -31.26
C VAL A 318 -67.34 -24.47 -32.02
N GLY A 319 -67.50 -24.31 -33.33
CA GLY A 319 -68.11 -25.32 -34.22
C GLY A 319 -69.50 -24.93 -34.73
N SER A 320 -70.23 -25.91 -35.27
CA SER A 320 -71.57 -25.68 -35.83
C SER A 320 -72.62 -25.54 -34.71
N GLY A 321 -73.47 -24.51 -34.80
CA GLY A 321 -74.62 -24.36 -33.91
C GLY A 321 -75.79 -25.29 -34.23
N ASN A 322 -75.79 -25.98 -35.38
CA ASN A 322 -76.87 -26.91 -35.73
C ASN A 322 -76.56 -28.31 -35.18
N LEU A 323 -77.39 -28.78 -34.26
CA LEU A 323 -77.22 -30.03 -33.51
C LEU A 323 -78.35 -31.01 -33.83
N SER A 324 -78.00 -32.28 -34.06
CA SER A 324 -78.95 -33.38 -34.15
C SER A 324 -78.72 -34.32 -32.97
N LEU A 325 -79.73 -34.43 -32.11
CA LEU A 325 -79.71 -35.17 -30.86
C LEU A 325 -80.66 -36.37 -30.96
N ALA A 326 -80.10 -37.58 -30.97
CA ALA A 326 -80.88 -38.80 -30.77
C ALA A 326 -81.58 -38.78 -29.39
N PRO A 327 -82.60 -39.65 -29.17
CA PRO A 327 -83.18 -39.83 -27.85
C PRO A 327 -82.11 -40.10 -26.78
N LEU A 328 -82.25 -39.46 -25.62
CA LEU A 328 -81.31 -39.51 -24.48
C LEU A 328 -79.88 -38.99 -24.75
N GLN A 329 -79.59 -38.46 -25.95
CA GLN A 329 -78.24 -38.02 -26.32
C GLN A 329 -77.87 -36.68 -25.67
N VAL A 330 -76.60 -36.59 -25.24
CA VAL A 330 -75.95 -35.36 -24.79
C VAL A 330 -74.88 -34.94 -25.80
N VAL A 331 -74.81 -33.64 -26.11
CA VAL A 331 -73.76 -33.05 -26.96
C VAL A 331 -73.14 -31.87 -26.22
N GLU A 332 -71.81 -31.77 -26.25
CA GLU A 332 -71.07 -30.61 -25.73
C GLU A 332 -71.05 -29.47 -26.75
N VAL A 333 -71.30 -28.26 -26.27
CA VAL A 333 -71.36 -27.03 -27.06
C VAL A 333 -70.41 -26.01 -26.41
N PRO A 334 -69.17 -25.91 -26.90
CA PRO A 334 -68.20 -24.94 -26.40
C PRO A 334 -68.49 -23.53 -26.90
N VAL A 335 -68.41 -22.55 -26.00
CA VAL A 335 -68.58 -21.13 -26.26
C VAL A 335 -67.33 -20.40 -25.80
N ASP A 336 -66.63 -19.73 -26.70
CA ASP A 336 -65.51 -18.85 -26.37
C ASP A 336 -66.04 -17.43 -26.12
N VAL A 337 -65.70 -16.87 -24.95
CA VAL A 337 -66.10 -15.52 -24.55
C VAL A 337 -64.86 -14.67 -24.38
N GLN A 338 -64.79 -13.57 -25.14
CA GLN A 338 -63.73 -12.57 -25.03
C GLN A 338 -64.06 -11.62 -23.89
N VAL A 339 -63.23 -11.63 -22.84
CA VAL A 339 -63.32 -10.66 -21.75
C VAL A 339 -62.68 -9.35 -22.24
N PRO A 340 -63.42 -8.22 -22.28
CA PRO A 340 -62.86 -6.95 -22.74
C PRO A 340 -61.63 -6.55 -21.93
N SER A 341 -60.61 -6.00 -22.58
CA SER A 341 -59.41 -5.50 -21.90
C SER A 341 -59.69 -4.35 -20.93
N ASN A 342 -60.80 -3.63 -21.13
CA ASN A 342 -61.28 -2.55 -20.28
C ASN A 342 -62.40 -2.98 -19.32
N ALA A 343 -62.65 -4.29 -19.15
CA ALA A 343 -63.65 -4.77 -18.21
C ALA A 343 -63.28 -4.30 -16.79
N ALA A 344 -64.13 -3.45 -16.20
CA ALA A 344 -63.88 -2.88 -14.89
C ALA A 344 -63.94 -3.95 -13.78
N ALA A 345 -63.24 -3.70 -12.68
CA ALA A 345 -63.37 -4.50 -11.46
C ALA A 345 -64.84 -4.52 -11.00
N GLY A 346 -65.41 -5.71 -10.76
CA GLY A 346 -66.83 -5.91 -10.48
C GLY A 346 -67.72 -6.06 -11.72
N ALA A 347 -67.18 -5.97 -12.94
CA ALA A 347 -67.95 -6.26 -14.16
C ALA A 347 -68.46 -7.71 -14.14
N ASN A 348 -69.71 -7.91 -14.53
CA ASN A 348 -70.36 -9.20 -14.51
C ASN A 348 -71.06 -9.40 -15.84
N GLU A 349 -70.75 -10.50 -16.52
CA GLU A 349 -71.32 -10.85 -17.80
C GLU A 349 -72.10 -12.16 -17.71
N VAL A 350 -73.31 -12.16 -18.27
CA VAL A 350 -74.13 -13.37 -18.37
C VAL A 350 -73.90 -13.97 -19.74
N VAL A 351 -73.25 -15.12 -19.77
CA VAL A 351 -73.07 -15.91 -20.99
C VAL A 351 -74.31 -16.76 -21.18
N GLN A 352 -74.91 -16.64 -22.36
CA GLN A 352 -76.16 -17.29 -22.72
C GLN A 352 -75.93 -18.27 -23.87
N LEU A 353 -76.43 -19.49 -23.70
CA LEU A 353 -76.63 -20.42 -24.80
C LEU A 353 -78.13 -20.63 -24.99
N ASN A 354 -78.68 -20.04 -26.04
CA ASN A 354 -80.05 -20.29 -26.45
C ASN A 354 -80.08 -21.46 -27.43
N VAL A 355 -80.86 -22.48 -27.13
CA VAL A 355 -81.01 -23.68 -27.96
C VAL A 355 -82.47 -23.87 -28.30
N THR A 356 -82.80 -23.89 -29.59
CA THR A 356 -84.19 -23.98 -30.05
C THR A 356 -84.32 -24.82 -31.31
N ASP A 357 -85.45 -25.51 -31.47
CA ASP A 357 -85.83 -26.16 -32.73
C ASP A 357 -86.60 -25.21 -33.69
N GLY A 358 -86.73 -23.92 -33.34
CA GLY A 358 -87.54 -22.95 -34.07
C GLY A 358 -89.06 -23.14 -33.91
N ALA A 359 -89.48 -24.09 -33.07
CA ALA A 359 -90.87 -24.40 -32.75
C ALA A 359 -91.14 -24.18 -31.25
N LEU A 360 -91.80 -25.13 -30.58
CA LEU A 360 -92.20 -25.02 -29.16
C LEU A 360 -91.04 -25.29 -28.18
N ASN A 361 -89.93 -25.91 -28.61
CA ASN A 361 -88.81 -26.20 -27.73
C ASN A 361 -87.77 -25.08 -27.82
N SER A 362 -87.64 -24.32 -26.73
CA SER A 362 -86.59 -23.33 -26.55
C SER A 362 -86.07 -23.43 -25.13
N MET A 363 -84.75 -23.51 -25.00
CA MET A 363 -84.07 -23.64 -23.72
C MET A 363 -82.90 -22.67 -23.65
N LEU A 364 -82.87 -21.90 -22.56
CA LEU A 364 -81.81 -20.96 -22.28
C LEU A 364 -80.95 -21.50 -21.15
N GLY A 365 -79.70 -21.81 -21.46
CA GLY A 365 -78.65 -22.02 -20.47
C GLY A 365 -77.94 -20.70 -20.18
N THR A 366 -77.74 -20.37 -18.91
CA THR A 366 -76.93 -19.21 -18.51
C THR A 366 -75.81 -19.60 -17.56
N THR A 367 -74.66 -18.97 -17.73
CA THR A 367 -73.56 -18.96 -16.76
C THR A 367 -73.03 -17.54 -16.62
N ARG A 368 -72.18 -17.28 -15.62
CA ARG A 368 -71.62 -15.95 -15.38
C ARG A 368 -70.11 -15.95 -15.48
N LEU A 369 -69.57 -14.89 -16.06
CA LEU A 369 -68.19 -14.49 -15.94
C LEU A 369 -68.13 -13.22 -15.10
N ILE A 370 -67.30 -13.21 -14.07
CA ILE A 370 -67.23 -12.11 -13.12
C ILE A 370 -65.79 -11.60 -13.09
N VAL A 371 -65.57 -10.34 -13.44
CA VAL A 371 -64.31 -9.66 -13.14
C VAL A 371 -64.37 -9.30 -11.66
N PRO A 372 -63.49 -9.87 -10.82
CA PRO A 372 -63.58 -9.61 -9.40
C PRO A 372 -63.30 -8.14 -9.10
N SER A 373 -64.04 -7.58 -8.14
CA SER A 373 -63.65 -6.33 -7.50
C SER A 373 -62.60 -6.66 -6.44
N VAL A 374 -61.33 -6.43 -6.78
CA VAL A 374 -60.20 -6.76 -5.90
C VAL A 374 -59.74 -5.52 -5.17
N ASP A 375 -59.55 -5.66 -3.86
CA ASP A 375 -58.97 -4.63 -2.99
C ASP A 375 -57.60 -5.13 -2.50
N TYR A 376 -56.73 -5.44 -3.47
CA TYR A 376 -55.36 -5.90 -3.28
C TYR A 376 -54.52 -5.62 -4.52
N SER A 377 -53.19 -5.64 -4.37
CA SER A 377 -52.26 -5.41 -5.49
C SER A 377 -51.03 -6.30 -5.41
N PHE A 378 -50.48 -6.63 -6.58
CA PHE A 378 -49.16 -7.24 -6.70
C PHE A 378 -48.13 -6.20 -7.13
N SER A 379 -46.88 -6.38 -6.71
CA SER A 379 -45.76 -5.53 -7.13
C SER A 379 -45.42 -5.68 -8.62
N SER A 380 -45.72 -6.84 -9.19
CA SER A 380 -45.64 -7.13 -10.62
C SER A 380 -46.68 -8.19 -10.99
N GLU A 381 -47.26 -8.08 -12.18
CA GLU A 381 -48.14 -9.09 -12.78
C GLU A 381 -47.38 -9.96 -13.82
N ASP A 382 -46.15 -9.54 -14.15
CA ASP A 382 -45.26 -10.20 -15.12
C ASP A 382 -43.87 -10.41 -14.49
N LEU A 383 -43.36 -11.65 -14.46
CA LEU A 383 -41.99 -11.97 -14.05
C LEU A 383 -41.19 -12.45 -15.25
N ASN A 384 -40.34 -11.57 -15.77
CA ASN A 384 -39.41 -11.87 -16.84
C ASN A 384 -38.04 -12.27 -16.29
N PHE A 385 -37.72 -13.55 -16.37
CA PHE A 385 -36.43 -14.10 -15.92
C PHE A 385 -35.29 -13.90 -16.93
N GLY A 386 -35.57 -13.37 -18.12
CA GLY A 386 -34.57 -13.21 -19.18
C GLY A 386 -34.05 -14.56 -19.68
N THR A 387 -32.78 -14.58 -20.10
CA THR A 387 -32.10 -15.81 -20.53
C THR A 387 -31.30 -16.40 -19.36
N VAL A 388 -31.58 -17.66 -19.02
CA VAL A 388 -30.88 -18.43 -17.98
C VAL A 388 -30.19 -19.63 -18.62
N ALA A 389 -28.98 -19.96 -18.19
CA ALA A 389 -28.27 -21.13 -18.69
C ALA A 389 -28.99 -22.42 -18.23
N SER A 390 -29.04 -23.44 -19.09
CA SER A 390 -29.58 -24.75 -18.72
C SER A 390 -28.84 -25.31 -17.50
N GLY A 391 -29.58 -25.61 -16.43
CA GLY A 391 -29.07 -26.11 -15.15
C GLY A 391 -28.82 -25.05 -14.07
N ASP A 392 -28.94 -23.76 -14.40
CA ASP A 392 -28.86 -22.66 -13.43
C ASP A 392 -30.26 -22.22 -12.93
N ASP A 393 -30.27 -21.49 -11.81
CA ASP A 393 -31.48 -20.95 -11.19
C ASP A 393 -31.51 -19.41 -11.28
N ALA A 394 -32.70 -18.83 -11.50
CA ALA A 394 -32.95 -17.39 -11.33
C ALA A 394 -34.19 -17.16 -10.46
N ASP A 395 -34.10 -16.22 -9.51
CA ASP A 395 -35.18 -15.92 -8.56
C ASP A 395 -35.70 -14.48 -8.73
N LEU A 396 -37.02 -14.30 -8.81
CA LEU A 396 -37.68 -12.99 -8.82
C LEU A 396 -38.78 -12.92 -7.75
N PRO A 397 -38.82 -11.86 -6.92
CA PRO A 397 -39.85 -11.70 -5.91
C PRO A 397 -41.10 -11.02 -6.48
N VAL A 398 -42.26 -11.41 -5.95
CA VAL A 398 -43.52 -10.69 -6.11
C VAL A 398 -44.16 -10.45 -4.74
N THR A 399 -44.59 -9.22 -4.49
CA THR A 399 -45.21 -8.81 -3.22
C THR A 399 -46.70 -8.59 -3.40
N LEU A 400 -47.51 -9.29 -2.61
CA LEU A 400 -48.95 -9.10 -2.52
C LEU A 400 -49.28 -8.19 -1.34
N THR A 401 -50.05 -7.13 -1.59
CA THR A 401 -50.49 -6.16 -0.58
C THR A 401 -52.01 -6.17 -0.45
N ALA A 402 -52.51 -6.32 0.78
CA ALA A 402 -53.93 -6.20 1.07
C ALA A 402 -54.37 -4.73 1.15
N GLY A 403 -55.56 -4.44 0.61
CA GLY A 403 -56.18 -3.12 0.68
C GLY A 403 -56.86 -2.85 2.02
N SER A 404 -58.11 -2.41 1.99
CA SER A 404 -58.87 -1.97 3.17
C SER A 404 -59.39 -3.11 4.06
N SER A 405 -59.38 -4.34 3.57
CA SER A 405 -59.84 -5.54 4.28
C SER A 405 -58.75 -6.62 4.35
N SER A 406 -58.83 -7.50 5.34
CA SER A 406 -57.93 -8.66 5.42
C SER A 406 -58.17 -9.64 4.28
N LEU A 407 -57.11 -10.24 3.76
CA LEU A 407 -57.15 -11.25 2.70
C LEU A 407 -56.62 -12.56 3.22
N SER A 408 -57.33 -13.66 2.98
CA SER A 408 -56.75 -14.99 3.22
C SER A 408 -56.20 -15.51 1.90
N ILE A 409 -55.04 -16.15 1.88
CA ILE A 409 -54.43 -16.69 0.66
C ILE A 409 -54.46 -18.22 0.75
N GLY A 410 -54.85 -18.89 -0.33
CA GLY A 410 -54.75 -20.34 -0.46
C GLY A 410 -53.32 -20.77 -0.77
N GLN A 411 -53.11 -22.03 -1.15
CA GLN A 411 -51.80 -22.52 -1.54
C GLN A 411 -51.40 -21.98 -2.92
N VAL A 412 -50.31 -21.21 -2.98
CA VAL A 412 -49.68 -20.74 -4.22
C VAL A 412 -49.03 -21.92 -4.93
N THR A 413 -49.20 -21.99 -6.25
CA THR A 413 -48.66 -23.08 -7.08
C THR A 413 -47.99 -22.56 -8.33
N ALA A 414 -46.88 -23.20 -8.71
CA ALA A 414 -46.15 -23.00 -9.96
C ALA A 414 -45.79 -24.36 -10.58
N THR A 415 -45.58 -24.40 -11.89
CA THR A 415 -45.22 -25.62 -12.62
C THR A 415 -43.80 -25.53 -13.16
N ALA A 416 -43.05 -26.63 -13.09
CA ALA A 416 -41.70 -26.71 -13.62
C ALA A 416 -41.66 -26.28 -15.11
N PRO A 417 -40.63 -25.50 -15.53
CA PRO A 417 -39.40 -25.20 -14.79
C PRO A 417 -39.52 -24.04 -13.78
N PHE A 418 -40.71 -23.46 -13.60
CA PHE A 418 -40.96 -22.48 -12.54
C PHE A 418 -41.32 -23.17 -11.21
N SER A 419 -40.88 -22.61 -10.09
CA SER A 419 -41.18 -23.14 -8.75
C SER A 419 -41.25 -22.01 -7.72
N ILE A 420 -41.71 -22.32 -6.51
CA ILE A 420 -41.75 -21.35 -5.40
C ILE A 420 -40.57 -21.64 -4.47
N ALA A 421 -39.56 -20.77 -4.50
CA ALA A 421 -38.36 -20.89 -3.67
C ALA A 421 -38.61 -20.45 -2.22
N ASN A 422 -39.49 -19.46 -2.03
CA ASN A 422 -39.92 -19.01 -0.71
C ASN A 422 -41.35 -18.47 -0.76
N ASP A 423 -42.14 -18.72 0.28
CA ASP A 423 -43.56 -18.41 0.31
C ASP A 423 -44.01 -17.96 1.70
N ASN A 424 -44.23 -16.65 1.84
CA ASN A 424 -44.79 -16.07 3.06
C ASN A 424 -46.28 -15.69 2.89
N CYS A 425 -46.90 -16.11 1.80
CA CYS A 425 -48.29 -15.78 1.48
C CYS A 425 -49.22 -16.98 1.68
N SER A 426 -48.83 -18.18 1.25
CA SER A 426 -49.72 -19.35 1.23
C SER A 426 -50.35 -19.68 2.59
N ASN A 427 -51.64 -20.00 2.56
CA ASN A 427 -52.45 -20.38 3.73
C ASN A 427 -52.46 -19.36 4.88
N ALA A 428 -52.05 -18.12 4.63
CA ALA A 428 -52.01 -17.04 5.61
C ALA A 428 -53.16 -16.06 5.44
N THR A 429 -53.51 -15.36 6.53
CA THR A 429 -54.39 -14.18 6.47
C THR A 429 -53.53 -12.92 6.58
N ILE A 430 -53.49 -12.15 5.50
CA ILE A 430 -52.86 -10.83 5.42
C ILE A 430 -53.85 -9.81 6.02
N ALA A 431 -53.44 -9.10 7.06
CA ALA A 431 -54.25 -8.03 7.63
C ALA A 431 -54.45 -6.88 6.64
N ALA A 432 -55.49 -6.06 6.82
CA ALA A 432 -55.71 -4.86 6.00
C ALA A 432 -54.47 -3.95 5.98
N GLY A 433 -54.03 -3.54 4.78
CA GLY A 433 -52.83 -2.73 4.57
C GLY A 433 -51.49 -3.46 4.71
N ALA A 434 -51.48 -4.74 5.11
CA ALA A 434 -50.25 -5.53 5.22
C ALA A 434 -49.89 -6.20 3.90
N SER A 435 -48.67 -6.74 3.82
CA SER A 435 -48.18 -7.45 2.62
C SER A 435 -47.44 -8.73 2.97
N CYS A 436 -47.30 -9.59 1.96
CA CYS A 436 -46.49 -10.80 1.98
C CYS A 436 -45.73 -10.93 0.66
N THR A 437 -44.69 -11.78 0.62
CA THR A 437 -43.83 -11.96 -0.56
C THR A 437 -43.74 -13.42 -0.95
N ILE A 438 -43.77 -13.67 -2.26
CA ILE A 438 -43.53 -14.95 -2.92
C ILE A 438 -42.24 -14.80 -3.73
N LEU A 439 -41.28 -15.71 -3.56
CA LEU A 439 -40.08 -15.76 -4.37
C LEU A 439 -40.24 -16.87 -5.41
N VAL A 440 -40.40 -16.48 -6.68
CA VAL A 440 -40.57 -17.41 -7.79
C VAL A 440 -39.19 -17.71 -8.39
N ARG A 441 -38.92 -18.98 -8.63
CA ARG A 441 -37.68 -19.50 -9.20
C ARG A 441 -37.92 -20.05 -10.59
N PHE A 442 -37.00 -19.79 -11.51
CA PHE A 442 -36.90 -20.41 -12.83
C PHE A 442 -35.65 -21.29 -12.89
N SER A 443 -35.84 -22.60 -13.10
CA SER A 443 -34.80 -23.64 -13.10
C SER A 443 -34.87 -24.51 -14.36
N PRO A 444 -34.55 -23.95 -15.55
CA PRO A 444 -34.66 -24.71 -16.79
C PRO A 444 -33.54 -25.74 -16.94
N VAL A 445 -33.86 -26.89 -17.55
CA VAL A 445 -32.90 -27.99 -17.80
C VAL A 445 -32.74 -28.36 -19.28
N VAL A 446 -33.48 -27.66 -20.15
CA VAL A 446 -33.46 -27.87 -21.61
C VAL A 446 -33.55 -26.50 -22.27
N GLU A 447 -32.77 -26.28 -23.33
CA GLU A 447 -32.88 -25.11 -24.21
C GLU A 447 -34.29 -24.99 -24.80
N ALA A 448 -34.99 -23.92 -24.44
CA ALA A 448 -36.33 -23.58 -24.92
C ALA A 448 -36.75 -22.20 -24.39
N GLU A 449 -37.78 -21.60 -24.98
CA GLU A 449 -38.55 -20.53 -24.34
C GLU A 449 -39.65 -21.15 -23.47
N TYR A 450 -39.77 -20.64 -22.24
CA TYR A 450 -40.79 -21.07 -21.29
C TYR A 450 -41.71 -19.92 -20.96
N THR A 451 -43.01 -20.17 -21.06
CA THR A 451 -44.07 -19.29 -20.61
C THR A 451 -45.07 -20.10 -19.80
N ASP A 452 -45.44 -19.60 -18.63
CA ASP A 452 -46.48 -20.20 -17.78
C ASP A 452 -47.07 -19.13 -16.86
N THR A 453 -47.89 -19.53 -15.90
CA THR A 453 -48.48 -18.67 -14.88
C THR A 453 -48.27 -19.24 -13.48
N VAL A 454 -47.95 -18.38 -12.53
CA VAL A 454 -48.03 -18.70 -11.09
C VAL A 454 -49.46 -18.42 -10.64
N SER A 455 -50.11 -19.40 -10.03
CA SER A 455 -51.46 -19.23 -9.48
C SER A 455 -51.40 -18.85 -8.01
N VAL A 456 -52.01 -17.72 -7.68
CA VAL A 456 -52.14 -17.18 -6.32
C VAL A 456 -53.63 -17.16 -5.95
N PRO A 457 -54.12 -18.16 -5.19
CA PRO A 457 -55.52 -18.18 -4.78
C PRO A 457 -55.76 -17.11 -3.70
N VAL A 458 -56.34 -15.97 -4.08
CA VAL A 458 -56.74 -14.93 -3.14
C VAL A 458 -58.16 -15.22 -2.67
N THR A 459 -58.30 -15.46 -1.38
CA THR A 459 -59.55 -15.82 -0.71
C THR A 459 -60.05 -14.60 0.09
N GLY A 460 -60.86 -13.78 -0.55
CA GLY A 460 -61.58 -12.65 0.06
C GLY A 460 -63.06 -12.99 0.30
N GLU A 461 -63.98 -12.04 0.08
CA GLU A 461 -65.42 -12.36 0.03
C GLU A 461 -65.79 -13.32 -1.12
N THR A 462 -64.87 -13.41 -2.08
CA THR A 462 -64.86 -14.22 -3.29
C THR A 462 -63.52 -14.94 -3.40
N LEU A 463 -63.53 -16.17 -3.91
CA LEU A 463 -62.31 -16.92 -4.23
C LEU A 463 -61.83 -16.60 -5.65
N ILE A 464 -60.63 -16.04 -5.77
CA ILE A 464 -60.03 -15.61 -7.05
C ILE A 464 -58.70 -16.33 -7.24
N GLY A 465 -58.55 -17.06 -8.34
CA GLY A 465 -57.27 -17.64 -8.74
C GLY A 465 -56.46 -16.61 -9.52
N HIS A 466 -55.84 -15.66 -8.83
CA HIS A 466 -55.02 -14.63 -9.47
C HIS A 466 -53.83 -15.28 -10.19
N ARG A 467 -53.46 -14.79 -11.36
CA ARG A 467 -52.37 -15.34 -12.17
C ARG A 467 -51.31 -14.28 -12.39
N ILE A 468 -50.06 -14.67 -12.19
CA ILE A 468 -48.88 -13.86 -12.52
C ILE A 468 -48.20 -14.56 -13.68
N ASP A 469 -48.01 -13.85 -14.79
CA ASP A 469 -47.35 -14.38 -15.97
C ASP A 469 -45.86 -14.53 -15.66
N VAL A 470 -45.30 -15.70 -15.97
CA VAL A 470 -43.88 -16.00 -15.79
C VAL A 470 -43.28 -16.46 -17.11
N PHE A 471 -42.14 -15.88 -17.46
CA PHE A 471 -41.49 -16.21 -18.71
C PHE A 471 -39.97 -16.04 -18.64
N GLY A 472 -39.27 -16.87 -19.41
CA GLY A 472 -37.83 -16.86 -19.52
C GLY A 472 -37.37 -17.79 -20.65
N ALA A 473 -36.15 -17.60 -21.11
CA ALA A 473 -35.52 -18.46 -22.09
C ALA A 473 -34.39 -19.26 -21.44
N SER A 474 -34.23 -20.50 -21.86
CA SER A 474 -33.09 -21.34 -21.54
C SER A 474 -32.26 -21.57 -22.78
N VAL A 475 -30.95 -21.59 -22.62
CA VAL A 475 -29.98 -21.87 -23.69
C VAL A 475 -28.99 -22.92 -23.22
N ASP A 476 -28.53 -23.78 -24.14
CA ASP A 476 -27.47 -24.73 -23.83
C ASP A 476 -26.19 -23.97 -23.48
N ALA A 477 -25.62 -24.32 -22.34
CA ALA A 477 -24.45 -23.67 -21.80
C ALA A 477 -23.23 -24.57 -21.94
N LEU A 478 -22.18 -24.00 -22.51
CA LEU A 478 -20.89 -24.66 -22.74
C LEU A 478 -19.99 -24.37 -21.54
N ALA A 479 -19.46 -25.43 -20.93
CA ALA A 479 -18.57 -25.28 -19.79
C ALA A 479 -17.23 -24.65 -20.21
N VAL A 480 -16.88 -23.56 -19.54
CA VAL A 480 -15.55 -22.96 -19.59
C VAL A 480 -14.87 -23.21 -18.26
N THR A 481 -13.80 -24.00 -18.27
CA THR A 481 -13.02 -24.31 -17.07
C THR A 481 -11.76 -23.45 -17.01
N ALA A 482 -11.29 -23.13 -15.82
CA ALA A 482 -10.11 -22.31 -15.61
C ALA A 482 -9.22 -22.91 -14.54
N ALA A 483 -7.92 -23.02 -14.84
CA ALA A 483 -6.90 -23.46 -13.92
C ALA A 483 -5.80 -22.41 -13.79
N ALA A 484 -5.31 -22.23 -12.57
CA ALA A 484 -4.17 -21.38 -12.27
C ALA A 484 -2.93 -22.23 -11.98
N GLY A 485 -1.78 -21.82 -12.52
CA GLY A 485 -0.48 -22.32 -12.08
C GLY A 485 -0.10 -21.81 -10.68
N VAL A 486 1.08 -22.19 -10.20
CA VAL A 486 1.61 -21.78 -8.90
C VAL A 486 1.75 -20.24 -8.82
N GLY A 487 1.38 -19.65 -7.67
CA GLY A 487 1.59 -18.23 -7.39
C GLY A 487 0.39 -17.31 -7.65
N GLY A 488 -0.81 -17.85 -7.80
CA GLY A 488 -2.03 -17.06 -7.94
C GLY A 488 -3.27 -17.92 -8.11
N THR A 489 -4.43 -17.27 -8.21
CA THR A 489 -5.73 -17.91 -8.45
C THR A 489 -6.43 -17.32 -9.68
N ILE A 490 -7.33 -18.09 -10.28
CA ILE A 490 -8.26 -17.64 -11.32
C ILE A 490 -9.68 -17.93 -10.86
N ALA A 491 -10.59 -16.97 -10.97
CA ALA A 491 -11.98 -17.09 -10.55
C ALA A 491 -12.94 -16.52 -11.60
N PRO A 492 -14.08 -17.20 -11.87
CA PRO A 492 -14.46 -18.52 -11.33
C PRO A 492 -13.57 -19.65 -11.90
N THR A 493 -13.51 -20.82 -11.24
CA THR A 493 -12.76 -21.99 -11.76
C THR A 493 -13.53 -22.77 -12.82
N SER A 494 -14.85 -22.56 -12.89
CA SER A 494 -15.72 -23.05 -13.95
C SER A 494 -16.94 -22.15 -14.06
N ILE A 495 -17.42 -21.91 -15.27
CA ILE A 495 -18.69 -21.22 -15.53
C ILE A 495 -19.35 -21.84 -16.77
N ALA A 496 -20.68 -21.97 -16.73
CA ALA A 496 -21.47 -22.38 -17.88
C ALA A 496 -21.82 -21.13 -18.70
N VAL A 497 -21.52 -21.13 -19.99
CA VAL A 497 -21.67 -19.94 -20.86
C VAL A 497 -22.56 -20.31 -22.05
N PRO A 498 -23.65 -19.57 -22.31
CA PRO A 498 -24.44 -19.75 -23.51
C PRO A 498 -23.60 -19.73 -24.80
N ALA A 499 -23.98 -20.53 -25.79
CA ALA A 499 -23.30 -20.52 -27.09
C ALA A 499 -23.34 -19.12 -27.73
N GLY A 500 -22.18 -18.60 -28.14
CA GLY A 500 -22.02 -17.27 -28.72
C GLY A 500 -21.67 -16.16 -27.72
N GLU A 501 -21.86 -16.38 -26.42
CA GLU A 501 -21.53 -15.41 -25.37
C GLU A 501 -20.06 -15.48 -24.93
N ARG A 502 -19.61 -14.48 -24.17
CA ARG A 502 -18.25 -14.39 -23.62
C ARG A 502 -18.27 -14.54 -22.10
N ALA A 503 -17.22 -15.13 -21.54
CA ALA A 503 -16.98 -15.16 -20.11
C ALA A 503 -15.77 -14.31 -19.73
N ALA A 504 -15.78 -13.80 -18.50
CA ALA A 504 -14.68 -13.06 -17.91
C ALA A 504 -14.18 -13.76 -16.65
N PHE A 505 -12.86 -13.80 -16.49
CA PHE A 505 -12.18 -14.44 -15.36
C PHE A 505 -11.22 -13.45 -14.72
N THR A 506 -11.26 -13.35 -13.41
CA THR A 506 -10.35 -12.50 -12.65
C THR A 506 -9.15 -13.31 -12.18
N LEU A 507 -7.96 -12.87 -12.54
CA LEU A 507 -6.69 -13.40 -12.06
C LEU A 507 -6.26 -12.62 -10.82
N SER A 508 -5.93 -13.33 -9.75
CA SER A 508 -5.44 -12.74 -8.51
C SER A 508 -4.08 -13.35 -8.18
N PRO A 509 -2.97 -12.67 -8.51
CA PRO A 509 -1.64 -13.12 -8.11
C PRO A 509 -1.52 -13.12 -6.58
N GLU A 510 -0.84 -14.13 -6.04
CA GLU A 510 -0.44 -14.16 -4.63
C GLU A 510 0.64 -13.10 -4.36
N THR A 511 0.81 -12.72 -3.08
CA THR A 511 1.85 -11.77 -2.67
C THR A 511 3.24 -12.26 -3.13
N GLY A 512 3.96 -11.42 -3.89
CA GLY A 512 5.26 -11.74 -4.47
C GLY A 512 5.22 -12.34 -5.87
N PHE A 513 4.04 -12.47 -6.48
CA PHE A 513 3.84 -12.87 -7.86
C PHE A 513 3.17 -11.76 -8.68
N SER A 514 3.38 -11.80 -9.99
CA SER A 514 2.71 -10.97 -10.98
C SER A 514 2.11 -11.88 -12.06
N ILE A 515 1.09 -11.40 -12.76
CA ILE A 515 0.49 -12.15 -13.87
C ILE A 515 1.52 -12.23 -15.00
N ASP A 516 1.91 -13.44 -15.40
CA ASP A 516 2.78 -13.66 -16.54
C ASP A 516 1.97 -13.74 -17.84
N GLY A 517 0.79 -14.36 -17.78
CA GLY A 517 -0.17 -14.38 -18.87
C GLY A 517 -1.35 -15.30 -18.60
N ALA A 518 -2.31 -15.28 -19.51
CA ALA A 518 -3.41 -16.24 -19.56
C ALA A 518 -3.71 -16.61 -21.01
N SER A 519 -4.10 -17.85 -21.24
CA SER A 519 -4.41 -18.36 -22.58
C SER A 519 -5.51 -19.41 -22.52
N GLY A 520 -6.22 -19.62 -23.64
CA GLY A 520 -7.32 -20.56 -23.76
C GLY A 520 -8.61 -19.90 -24.26
N CYS A 521 -9.51 -20.68 -24.85
CA CYS A 521 -10.83 -20.18 -25.32
C CYS A 521 -10.77 -18.94 -26.25
N GLY A 522 -9.65 -18.73 -26.97
CA GLY A 522 -9.46 -17.58 -27.87
C GLY A 522 -9.53 -16.21 -27.19
N GLY A 523 -9.38 -16.14 -25.86
CA GLY A 523 -9.57 -14.91 -25.10
C GLY A 523 -8.37 -13.96 -25.07
N THR A 524 -8.59 -12.80 -24.47
CA THR A 524 -7.58 -11.74 -24.29
C THR A 524 -7.51 -11.30 -22.83
N LEU A 525 -6.30 -11.06 -22.33
CA LEU A 525 -6.05 -10.53 -20.99
C LEU A 525 -5.97 -8.99 -21.02
N ASN A 526 -6.75 -8.31 -20.18
CA ASN A 526 -6.63 -6.87 -19.94
C ASN A 526 -6.53 -6.60 -18.43
N GLY A 527 -5.39 -6.08 -17.98
CA GLY A 527 -5.09 -5.92 -16.56
C GLY A 527 -5.08 -7.28 -15.85
N ASN A 528 -6.03 -7.49 -14.94
CA ASN A 528 -6.22 -8.76 -14.23
C ASN A 528 -7.44 -9.56 -14.72
N THR A 529 -8.12 -9.11 -15.79
CA THR A 529 -9.34 -9.75 -16.29
C THR A 529 -9.08 -10.43 -17.64
N TYR A 530 -9.29 -11.74 -17.71
CA TYR A 530 -9.22 -12.52 -18.93
C TYR A 530 -10.62 -12.71 -19.51
N THR A 531 -10.86 -12.18 -20.71
CA THR A 531 -12.17 -12.29 -21.39
C THR A 531 -12.05 -13.24 -22.57
N THR A 532 -12.89 -14.26 -22.63
CA THR A 532 -12.90 -15.25 -23.72
C THR A 532 -13.38 -14.65 -25.05
N ALA A 533 -13.13 -15.35 -26.15
CA ALA A 533 -13.94 -15.14 -27.36
C ALA A 533 -15.38 -15.66 -27.14
N ALA A 534 -16.24 -15.43 -28.13
CA ALA A 534 -17.57 -16.05 -28.15
C ALA A 534 -17.44 -17.57 -28.06
N ILE A 535 -18.04 -18.19 -27.05
CA ILE A 535 -17.91 -19.61 -26.75
C ILE A 535 -18.82 -20.41 -27.68
N THR A 536 -18.23 -21.25 -28.53
CA THR A 536 -18.98 -22.11 -29.48
C THR A 536 -18.81 -23.60 -29.20
N THR A 537 -17.81 -23.95 -28.39
CA THR A 537 -17.59 -25.29 -27.82
C THR A 537 -17.01 -25.15 -26.41
N ALA A 538 -17.17 -26.18 -25.57
CA ALA A 538 -16.55 -26.20 -24.23
C ALA A 538 -15.02 -26.10 -24.35
N CYS A 539 -14.39 -25.33 -23.47
CA CYS A 539 -12.95 -25.04 -23.54
C CYS A 539 -12.35 -24.76 -22.15
N SER A 540 -11.02 -24.65 -22.10
CA SER A 540 -10.28 -24.40 -20.87
C SER A 540 -9.35 -23.18 -20.97
N ILE A 541 -9.16 -22.49 -19.85
CA ILE A 541 -8.24 -21.37 -19.66
C ILE A 541 -7.13 -21.78 -18.70
N SER A 542 -5.90 -21.38 -19.02
CA SER A 542 -4.73 -21.52 -18.15
C SER A 542 -4.16 -20.15 -17.80
N ALA A 543 -4.08 -19.84 -16.52
CA ALA A 543 -3.40 -18.65 -15.99
C ALA A 543 -2.01 -19.02 -15.48
N ALA A 544 -1.01 -18.20 -15.83
CA ALA A 544 0.37 -18.34 -15.39
C ALA A 544 0.82 -17.09 -14.62
N PHE A 545 1.57 -17.33 -13.56
CA PHE A 545 2.12 -16.30 -12.68
C PHE A 545 3.63 -16.43 -12.63
N LYS A 546 4.34 -15.31 -12.56
CA LYS A 546 5.78 -15.25 -12.36
C LYS A 546 6.11 -14.51 -11.09
N ARG A 547 7.16 -14.96 -10.40
CA ARG A 547 7.68 -14.30 -9.20
C ARG A 547 8.17 -12.89 -9.55
N ILE A 548 7.86 -11.92 -8.70
CA ILE A 548 8.37 -10.55 -8.83
C ILE A 548 9.82 -10.51 -8.37
N GLN A 549 10.68 -9.86 -9.14
CA GLN A 549 12.07 -9.54 -8.77
C GLN A 549 12.19 -8.06 -8.49
N TYR A 550 13.02 -7.69 -7.52
CA TYR A 550 13.30 -6.30 -7.19
C TYR A 550 14.76 -5.96 -7.42
N ALA A 551 15.00 -4.95 -8.25
CA ALA A 551 16.32 -4.38 -8.41
C ALA A 551 16.79 -3.76 -7.08
N VAL A 552 17.99 -4.15 -6.65
CA VAL A 552 18.65 -3.53 -5.49
C VAL A 552 19.82 -2.67 -5.99
N ALA A 553 19.62 -1.36 -5.97
CA ALA A 553 20.64 -0.42 -6.43
C ALA A 553 21.81 -0.37 -5.42
N VAL A 554 23.04 -0.41 -5.92
CA VAL A 554 24.24 -0.32 -5.08
C VAL A 554 24.91 1.03 -5.25
N ASN A 555 25.18 1.70 -4.13
CA ASN A 555 25.92 2.95 -4.11
C ASN A 555 27.13 2.82 -3.17
N ALA A 556 28.28 3.31 -3.62
CA ALA A 556 29.51 3.37 -2.83
C ALA A 556 30.04 4.81 -2.86
N SER A 557 30.34 5.39 -1.70
CA SER A 557 31.14 6.61 -1.68
C SER A 557 32.56 6.32 -2.18
N VAL A 558 33.32 7.37 -2.48
CA VAL A 558 34.76 7.25 -2.80
C VAL A 558 35.46 6.46 -1.70
N GLY A 559 36.33 5.50 -2.08
CA GLY A 559 37.12 4.71 -1.13
C GLY A 559 36.73 3.26 -0.94
N GLY A 560 35.79 2.73 -1.71
CA GLY A 560 35.39 1.33 -1.63
C GLY A 560 34.40 0.92 -2.71
N THR A 561 33.97 -0.33 -2.65
CA THR A 561 32.99 -0.90 -3.59
C THR A 561 31.92 -1.70 -2.85
N VAL A 562 30.74 -1.76 -3.46
CA VAL A 562 29.64 -2.64 -3.04
C VAL A 562 29.38 -3.59 -4.20
N THR A 563 29.49 -4.90 -3.97
CA THR A 563 29.29 -5.92 -5.01
C THR A 563 28.20 -6.89 -4.58
N ALA A 564 27.19 -7.09 -5.43
CA ALA A 564 26.13 -8.05 -5.18
C ALA A 564 26.63 -9.50 -5.37
N ALA A 565 26.17 -10.43 -4.54
CA ALA A 565 26.54 -11.85 -4.63
C ALA A 565 25.77 -12.62 -5.73
N GLY A 566 24.76 -12.03 -6.37
CA GLY A 566 23.91 -12.69 -7.36
C GLY A 566 23.03 -11.71 -8.15
N SER A 567 22.05 -12.25 -8.87
CA SER A 567 21.00 -11.47 -9.55
C SER A 567 20.03 -10.84 -8.56
N ASP A 568 19.14 -9.98 -9.06
CA ASP A 568 18.08 -9.38 -8.26
C ASP A 568 17.25 -10.43 -7.49
N PRO A 569 17.02 -10.23 -6.17
CA PRO A 569 16.26 -11.16 -5.35
C PRO A 569 14.78 -11.17 -5.74
N TYR A 570 14.15 -12.33 -5.57
CA TYR A 570 12.69 -12.42 -5.67
C TYR A 570 12.01 -11.83 -4.43
N HIS A 571 10.75 -11.42 -4.56
CA HIS A 571 9.97 -10.88 -3.45
C HIS A 571 10.02 -11.79 -2.20
N GLY A 572 10.42 -11.21 -1.07
CA GLY A 572 10.54 -11.89 0.22
C GLY A 572 11.89 -12.57 0.46
N GLU A 573 12.76 -12.69 -0.55
CA GLU A 573 14.12 -13.17 -0.38
C GLU A 573 15.04 -12.06 0.13
N THR A 574 16.14 -12.47 0.76
CA THR A 574 17.23 -11.57 1.19
C THR A 574 18.32 -11.53 0.15
N ALA A 575 18.99 -10.39 -0.03
CA ALA A 575 20.19 -10.25 -0.84
C ALA A 575 21.43 -10.04 0.03
N SER A 576 22.58 -10.53 -0.44
CA SER A 576 23.88 -10.35 0.22
C SER A 576 24.82 -9.54 -0.66
N PHE A 577 25.55 -8.62 -0.03
CA PHE A 577 26.50 -7.72 -0.68
C PHE A 577 27.85 -7.80 0.03
N THR A 578 28.91 -7.82 -0.75
CA THR A 578 30.28 -7.70 -0.25
C THR A 578 30.70 -6.25 -0.28
N ILE A 579 31.10 -5.73 0.87
CA ILE A 579 31.57 -4.37 1.10
C ILE A 579 33.09 -4.43 1.19
N ALA A 580 33.77 -3.94 0.16
CA ALA A 580 35.22 -3.98 0.06
C ALA A 580 35.78 -2.55 0.08
N PRO A 581 36.34 -2.10 1.21
CA PRO A 581 37.14 -0.88 1.25
C PRO A 581 38.34 -1.00 0.31
N GLN A 582 38.65 0.08 -0.40
CA GLN A 582 39.93 0.20 -1.10
C GLN A 582 41.06 0.37 -0.08
N THR A 583 42.29 0.07 -0.48
CA THR A 583 43.48 0.25 0.36
C THR A 583 43.51 1.65 0.97
N GLY A 584 43.65 1.74 2.29
CA GLY A 584 43.70 3.00 3.02
C GLY A 584 42.35 3.59 3.44
N TYR A 585 41.24 2.89 3.19
CA TYR A 585 39.91 3.24 3.65
C TYR A 585 39.35 2.17 4.60
N SER A 586 38.40 2.56 5.43
CA SER A 586 37.60 1.68 6.29
C SER A 586 36.11 1.91 6.07
N ILE A 587 35.30 0.90 6.37
CA ILE A 587 33.84 1.01 6.31
C ILE A 587 33.41 1.96 7.43
N GLN A 588 32.84 3.10 7.06
CA GLN A 588 32.25 4.05 8.01
C GLN A 588 30.83 3.63 8.38
N GLY A 589 30.06 3.17 7.39
CA GLY A 589 28.70 2.69 7.59
C GLY A 589 28.11 2.09 6.32
N VAL A 590 27.12 1.22 6.49
CA VAL A 590 26.33 0.66 5.39
C VAL A 590 24.86 0.74 5.79
N THR A 591 24.05 1.33 4.93
CA THR A 591 22.62 1.56 5.19
C THR A 591 21.77 1.19 3.98
N GLY A 592 20.48 0.98 4.22
CA GLY A 592 19.47 0.74 3.20
C GLY A 592 19.01 -0.72 3.09
N CYS A 593 17.80 -0.92 2.57
CA CYS A 593 17.12 -2.23 2.51
C CYS A 593 17.02 -2.96 3.88
N ASP A 594 17.00 -2.19 4.98
CA ASP A 594 16.90 -2.66 6.37
C ASP A 594 17.86 -3.82 6.71
N GLY A 595 19.04 -3.82 6.09
CA GLY A 595 20.03 -4.87 6.24
C GLY A 595 20.95 -4.70 7.44
N THR A 596 21.74 -5.74 7.70
CA THR A 596 22.75 -5.79 8.76
C THR A 596 24.13 -6.09 8.19
N LEU A 597 25.15 -5.42 8.74
CA LEU A 597 26.55 -5.63 8.39
C LEU A 597 27.19 -6.62 9.37
N ASN A 598 27.78 -7.70 8.86
CA ASN A 598 28.63 -8.60 9.63
C ASN A 598 29.97 -8.77 8.91
N GLY A 599 31.03 -8.23 9.50
CA GLY A 599 32.35 -8.15 8.84
C GLY A 599 32.28 -7.30 7.56
N SER A 600 32.57 -7.92 6.42
CA SER A 600 32.47 -7.29 5.09
C SER A 600 31.19 -7.67 4.32
N THR A 601 30.29 -8.44 4.92
CA THR A 601 29.05 -8.88 4.24
C THR A 601 27.85 -8.14 4.80
N TYR A 602 27.14 -7.41 3.94
CA TYR A 602 25.88 -6.77 4.24
C TYR A 602 24.72 -7.63 3.73
N THR A 603 23.84 -8.08 4.62
CA THR A 603 22.68 -8.89 4.26
C THR A 603 21.42 -8.08 4.49
N THR A 604 20.60 -7.91 3.45
CA THR A 604 19.33 -7.16 3.55
C THR A 604 18.30 -7.93 4.37
N ALA A 605 17.26 -7.23 4.81
CA ALA A 605 16.01 -7.90 5.17
C ALA A 605 15.34 -8.50 3.93
N ALA A 606 14.21 -9.20 4.12
CA ALA A 606 13.38 -9.70 3.03
C ALA A 606 12.94 -8.53 2.12
N ILE A 607 13.29 -8.60 0.83
CA ILE A 607 13.04 -7.52 -0.12
C ILE A 607 11.61 -7.59 -0.65
N THR A 608 10.79 -6.57 -0.36
CA THR A 608 9.39 -6.47 -0.82
C THR A 608 9.14 -5.29 -1.77
N ALA A 609 10.16 -4.48 -2.04
CA ALA A 609 10.15 -3.37 -2.99
C ALA A 609 11.59 -3.07 -3.47
N ALA A 610 11.73 -2.37 -4.59
CA ALA A 610 13.04 -1.87 -5.01
C ALA A 610 13.63 -0.96 -3.93
N CYS A 611 14.90 -1.17 -3.61
CA CYS A 611 15.60 -0.44 -2.55
C CYS A 611 17.06 -0.21 -2.95
N SER A 612 17.80 0.55 -2.14
CA SER A 612 19.22 0.78 -2.37
C SER A 612 20.05 0.41 -1.15
N VAL A 613 21.22 -0.20 -1.39
CA VAL A 613 22.26 -0.40 -0.39
C VAL A 613 23.35 0.64 -0.65
N SER A 614 23.67 1.43 0.37
CA SER A 614 24.68 2.48 0.29
C SER A 614 25.77 2.24 1.33
N ALA A 615 27.01 2.11 0.87
CA ALA A 615 28.18 2.03 1.75
C ALA A 615 28.97 3.35 1.71
N THR A 616 29.30 3.86 2.90
CA THR A 616 30.22 4.98 3.05
C THR A 616 31.55 4.50 3.61
N PHE A 617 32.62 5.07 3.08
CA PHE A 617 33.99 4.76 3.45
C PHE A 617 34.65 6.04 3.96
N THR A 618 35.44 5.91 5.02
CA THR A 618 36.31 6.99 5.50
C THR A 618 37.76 6.62 5.23
N ARG A 619 38.59 7.62 4.90
CA ARG A 619 40.04 7.41 4.82
C ARG A 619 40.57 7.11 6.22
N ASN A 620 41.47 6.14 6.32
CA ASN A 620 42.16 5.83 7.57
C ASN A 620 43.07 7.00 7.95
N GLU A 621 43.14 7.32 9.23
CA GLU A 621 44.01 8.36 9.78
C GLU A 621 45.27 7.73 10.38
N TYR A 622 46.45 8.31 10.09
CA TYR A 622 47.72 7.80 10.57
C TYR A 622 48.40 8.82 11.49
N PRO A 623 48.44 8.59 12.80
CA PRO A 623 49.18 9.47 13.70
C PRO A 623 50.67 9.44 13.34
N VAL A 624 51.28 10.63 13.37
CA VAL A 624 52.72 10.80 13.25
C VAL A 624 53.25 11.17 14.62
N ASN A 625 54.06 10.29 15.20
CA ASN A 625 54.67 10.55 16.51
C ASN A 625 55.92 11.40 16.32
N VAL A 626 55.97 12.56 16.96
CA VAL A 626 57.08 13.51 16.83
C VAL A 626 57.92 13.52 18.09
N THR A 627 59.23 13.33 17.92
CA THR A 627 60.23 13.51 18.99
C THR A 627 61.20 14.62 18.60
N SER A 628 61.20 15.72 19.35
CA SER A 628 62.13 16.84 19.18
C SER A 628 63.25 16.79 20.23
N GLY A 629 64.51 16.83 19.80
CA GLY A 629 65.66 17.05 20.68
C GLY A 629 65.67 18.47 21.28
N ALA A 630 66.56 18.72 22.25
CA ALA A 630 66.75 20.05 22.83
C ALA A 630 67.24 21.06 21.79
N GLY A 631 66.82 22.33 21.88
CA GLY A 631 67.24 23.41 20.97
C GLY A 631 66.25 23.81 19.88
N GLY A 632 64.99 23.35 19.95
CA GLY A 632 63.91 23.78 19.05
C GLY A 632 62.60 23.04 19.28
N ASN A 633 61.55 23.45 18.57
CA ASN A 633 60.21 22.86 18.65
C ASN A 633 59.75 22.32 17.29
N VAL A 634 58.92 21.27 17.29
CA VAL A 634 58.29 20.72 16.09
C VAL A 634 56.78 20.77 16.27
N ALA A 635 56.11 21.56 15.43
CA ALA A 635 54.66 21.69 15.42
C ALA A 635 54.06 21.06 14.17
N ALA A 636 53.08 20.17 14.33
CA ALA A 636 52.32 19.64 13.22
C ALA A 636 51.38 20.72 12.64
N MET A 637 51.35 20.86 11.32
CA MET A 637 50.42 21.77 10.64
C MET A 637 49.14 21.01 10.28
N GLY A 638 48.15 21.05 11.17
CA GLY A 638 46.80 20.52 10.91
C GLY A 638 46.42 19.28 11.72
N SER A 639 45.33 18.63 11.32
CA SER A 639 44.80 17.40 11.93
C SER A 639 45.64 16.18 11.53
N THR A 640 45.43 15.05 12.22
CA THR A 640 46.05 13.76 11.87
C THR A 640 45.92 13.47 10.36
N PRO A 641 47.03 13.18 9.66
CA PRO A 641 47.01 13.00 8.22
C PRO A 641 46.20 11.75 7.85
N ARG A 642 45.43 11.86 6.76
CA ARG A 642 44.62 10.77 6.21
C ARG A 642 45.45 9.99 5.19
N TYR A 643 45.07 8.74 4.91
CA TYR A 643 45.73 7.91 3.92
C TYR A 643 45.93 8.64 2.58
N GLY A 644 47.17 8.66 2.09
CA GLY A 644 47.56 9.34 0.86
C GLY A 644 47.78 10.85 0.98
N ASP A 645 47.46 11.48 2.10
CA ASP A 645 47.80 12.88 2.36
C ASP A 645 49.21 12.93 3.01
N PRO A 646 50.11 13.82 2.57
CA PRO A 646 51.36 14.07 3.27
C PRO A 646 51.10 14.89 4.55
N ALA A 647 51.95 14.72 5.55
CA ALA A 647 51.92 15.52 6.77
C ALA A 647 53.05 16.55 6.75
N THR A 648 52.72 17.79 7.13
CA THR A 648 53.69 18.89 7.20
C THR A 648 53.94 19.27 8.65
N PHE A 649 55.21 19.50 8.96
CA PHE A 649 55.68 19.89 10.27
C PHE A 649 56.53 21.15 10.12
N THR A 650 56.26 22.15 10.95
CA THR A 650 57.14 23.31 11.07
C THR A 650 58.11 23.08 12.20
N ILE A 651 59.38 23.12 11.83
CA ILE A 651 60.50 22.98 12.72
C ILE A 651 61.00 24.39 13.00
N THR A 652 60.91 24.81 14.25
CA THR A 652 61.38 26.14 14.68
C THR A 652 62.59 25.93 15.59
N PRO A 653 63.82 26.14 15.08
CA PRO A 653 65.00 26.18 15.94
C PRO A 653 64.89 27.32 16.95
N GLU A 654 65.36 27.09 18.18
CA GLU A 654 65.56 28.17 19.15
C GLU A 654 66.74 29.06 18.72
N ALA A 655 66.80 30.29 19.24
CA ALA A 655 67.88 31.21 18.93
C ALA A 655 69.26 30.59 19.25
N GLY A 656 70.21 30.66 18.31
CA GLY A 656 71.53 30.03 18.42
C GLY A 656 71.56 28.55 18.02
N TYR A 657 70.47 28.00 17.45
CA TYR A 657 70.42 26.65 16.89
C TYR A 657 69.98 26.66 15.43
N SER A 658 70.46 25.67 14.68
CA SER A 658 70.00 25.30 13.34
C SER A 658 69.53 23.86 13.33
N ILE A 659 68.70 23.50 12.34
CA ILE A 659 68.25 22.11 12.16
C ILE A 659 69.47 21.26 11.81
N ASP A 660 69.72 20.19 12.58
CA ASP A 660 70.84 19.28 12.36
C ASP A 660 70.40 18.12 11.46
N THR A 661 69.47 17.30 11.94
CA THR A 661 68.86 16.24 11.16
C THR A 661 67.36 16.17 11.37
N VAL A 662 66.65 15.82 10.31
CA VAL A 662 65.25 15.42 10.37
C VAL A 662 65.14 14.08 9.68
N SER A 663 64.64 13.08 10.39
CA SER A 663 64.52 11.72 9.88
C SER A 663 63.21 11.07 10.29
N GLY A 664 62.78 10.09 9.50
CA GLY A 664 61.54 9.35 9.72
C GLY A 664 60.41 9.75 8.77
N CYS A 665 59.46 8.84 8.53
CA CYS A 665 58.34 9.03 7.60
C CYS A 665 58.74 9.35 6.13
N ASN A 666 59.98 9.03 5.73
CA ASN A 666 60.53 9.25 4.38
C ASN A 666 60.32 10.69 3.84
N GLY A 667 60.22 11.68 4.71
CA GLY A 667 59.92 13.06 4.32
C GLY A 667 61.14 13.86 3.86
N THR A 668 60.86 15.00 3.28
CA THR A 668 61.85 15.96 2.79
C THR A 668 61.77 17.26 3.61
N LEU A 669 62.94 17.81 3.95
CA LEU A 669 63.06 19.11 4.62
C LEU A 669 63.29 20.19 3.56
N ASN A 670 62.44 21.22 3.53
CA ASN A 670 62.65 22.42 2.72
C ASN A 670 62.55 23.66 3.62
N GLY A 671 63.70 24.30 3.85
CA GLY A 671 63.84 25.33 4.89
C GLY A 671 63.51 24.76 6.27
N ASN A 672 62.47 25.33 6.91
CA ASN A 672 61.99 24.92 8.23
C ASN A 672 60.76 24.01 8.18
N THR A 673 60.33 23.57 7.00
CA THR A 673 59.13 22.75 6.83
C THR A 673 59.53 21.34 6.42
N TYR A 674 59.21 20.35 7.25
CA TYR A 674 59.37 18.94 6.94
C TYR A 674 58.06 18.37 6.42
N THR A 675 58.08 17.84 5.20
CA THR A 675 56.91 17.25 4.55
C THR A 675 57.14 15.76 4.39
N THR A 676 56.30 14.93 5.00
CA THR A 676 56.36 13.48 4.79
C THR A 676 55.92 13.14 3.37
N GLU A 677 56.29 11.95 2.90
CA GLU A 677 55.56 11.35 1.78
C GLU A 677 54.09 11.09 2.17
N PRO A 678 53.19 10.87 1.19
CA PRO A 678 51.82 10.43 1.41
C PRO A 678 51.73 9.29 2.43
N MET A 679 50.92 9.49 3.48
CA MET A 679 50.84 8.56 4.60
C MET A 679 50.17 7.24 4.20
N THR A 680 50.86 6.12 4.38
CA THR A 680 50.32 4.76 4.14
C THR A 680 50.26 3.89 5.41
N SER A 681 50.98 4.27 6.46
CA SER A 681 50.95 3.71 7.81
C SER A 681 51.36 4.76 8.85
N ALA A 682 51.12 4.51 10.14
CA ALA A 682 51.66 5.35 11.21
C ALA A 682 53.20 5.32 11.18
N CYS A 683 53.84 6.43 11.51
CA CYS A 683 55.30 6.56 11.49
C CYS A 683 55.75 7.60 12.54
N SER A 684 57.06 7.69 12.77
CA SER A 684 57.66 8.65 13.70
C SER A 684 58.64 9.56 12.99
N ILE A 685 58.67 10.83 13.40
CA ILE A 685 59.66 11.82 12.96
C ILE A 685 60.53 12.18 14.15
N SER A 686 61.85 12.17 13.94
CA SER A 686 62.84 12.62 14.90
C SER A 686 63.57 13.83 14.35
N VAL A 687 63.61 14.91 15.13
CA VAL A 687 64.31 16.15 14.80
C VAL A 687 65.40 16.42 15.83
N THR A 688 66.63 16.65 15.36
CA THR A 688 67.75 17.13 16.17
C THR A 688 68.16 18.53 15.74
N PHE A 689 68.67 19.31 16.69
CA PHE A 689 69.17 20.67 16.47
C PHE A 689 70.64 20.74 16.85
N LYS A 690 71.43 21.54 16.12
CA LYS A 690 72.83 21.86 16.44
C LYS A 690 72.98 23.34 16.70
N GLN A 691 73.76 23.72 17.70
CA GLN A 691 74.03 25.13 18.00
C GLN A 691 74.88 25.79 16.88
N THR A 692 74.71 27.09 16.61
CA THR A 692 75.50 27.90 15.64
C THR A 692 75.89 29.29 16.19
N ILE A 693 77.09 29.79 15.84
CA ILE A 693 77.59 31.17 16.13
C ILE A 693 77.80 31.96 14.83
N SER A 694 77.61 33.29 14.88
CA SER A 694 77.82 34.25 13.79
C SER A 694 78.71 35.43 14.24
N ASP A 695 79.43 36.04 13.28
CA ASP A 695 80.36 37.19 13.42
C ASP A 695 81.63 36.90 14.26
N VAL A 696 82.71 36.45 13.59
CA VAL A 696 84.05 36.23 14.18
C VAL A 696 85.02 37.28 13.67
N THR A 697 85.68 38.00 14.59
CA THR A 697 86.65 39.07 14.28
C THR A 697 88.02 38.71 14.84
N VAL A 698 89.08 38.92 14.06
CA VAL A 698 90.46 38.57 14.43
C VAL A 698 91.34 39.80 14.30
N ASP A 699 92.01 40.14 15.39
CA ASP A 699 92.95 41.26 15.46
C ASP A 699 94.36 40.70 15.73
N GLY A 700 95.30 40.89 14.80
CA GLY A 700 96.72 40.60 15.00
C GLY A 700 97.50 41.88 15.34
N LYS A 701 98.29 41.86 16.41
CA LYS A 701 99.07 43.03 16.87
C LYS A 701 100.55 42.71 17.10
N GLY A 702 101.42 43.67 16.83
CA GLY A 702 102.76 43.70 17.43
C GLY A 702 102.65 44.00 18.92
N ASN A 703 103.37 43.25 19.76
CA ASN A 703 103.37 43.42 21.20
C ASN A 703 104.34 44.55 21.57
N GLY A 704 103.89 45.81 21.47
CA GLY A 704 104.66 47.05 21.72
C GLY A 704 105.27 47.19 23.13
N GLY A 705 106.19 46.30 23.49
CA GLY A 705 106.78 46.12 24.81
C GLY A 705 108.25 45.72 24.71
N GLY A 706 109.14 46.72 24.58
CA GLY A 706 110.58 46.52 24.60
C GLY A 706 111.07 45.86 25.89
N GLY A 707 111.40 44.56 25.80
CA GLY A 707 112.12 43.82 26.84
C GLY A 707 113.54 44.37 27.03
N ALA A 708 114.02 44.39 28.27
CA ALA A 708 115.28 45.02 28.67
C ALA A 708 116.54 44.38 28.03
N PHE A 709 117.42 45.22 27.50
CA PHE A 709 118.66 44.88 26.77
C PHE A 709 119.74 44.18 27.61
N ASP A 710 120.35 43.12 27.09
CA ASP A 710 121.69 42.65 27.44
C ASP A 710 122.58 42.61 26.18
N TRP A 711 123.78 43.19 26.26
CA TRP A 711 124.77 43.25 25.17
C TRP A 711 125.21 41.86 24.68
N ALA A 712 124.99 40.82 25.47
CA ALA A 712 125.19 39.43 25.08
C ALA A 712 124.25 38.96 23.94
N MET A 713 123.08 39.58 23.76
CA MET A 713 122.08 39.14 22.78
C MET A 713 122.40 39.61 21.35
N LEU A 714 122.95 40.83 21.18
CA LEU A 714 123.44 41.36 19.89
C LEU A 714 124.64 40.56 19.34
N THR A 715 125.52 40.09 20.23
CA THR A 715 126.61 39.20 19.84
C THR A 715 126.09 37.79 19.50
N GLY A 716 125.06 37.32 20.21
CA GLY A 716 124.33 36.09 19.90
C GLY A 716 123.59 36.13 18.55
N LEU A 717 122.97 37.25 18.19
CA LEU A 717 122.23 37.45 16.93
C LEU A 717 123.16 37.39 15.71
N MET A 718 124.32 38.04 15.78
CA MET A 718 125.38 37.92 14.76
C MET A 718 125.90 36.48 14.63
N LEU A 719 126.05 35.75 15.74
CA LEU A 719 126.50 34.34 15.75
C LEU A 719 125.43 33.36 15.25
N ALA A 720 124.15 33.62 15.53
CA ALA A 720 123.01 32.81 15.07
C ALA A 720 122.77 33.00 13.56
N GLY A 721 122.87 34.23 13.05
CA GLY A 721 122.84 34.52 11.61
C GLY A 721 123.97 33.82 10.84
N LEU A 722 125.19 33.82 11.39
CA LEU A 722 126.32 33.07 10.82
C LEU A 722 126.15 31.53 10.90
N ALA A 723 125.33 31.02 11.83
CA ALA A 723 125.02 29.59 11.97
C ALA A 723 123.92 29.12 10.99
N ARG A 724 122.92 29.95 10.67
CA ARG A 724 121.91 29.65 9.64
C ARG A 724 122.48 29.75 8.21
N LEU A 725 123.45 30.65 7.97
CA LEU A 725 124.24 30.69 6.72
C LEU A 725 125.06 29.40 6.45
N ARG A 726 125.24 28.51 7.43
CA ARG A 726 125.95 27.22 7.26
C ARG A 726 125.08 26.04 6.83
N ARG A 727 123.75 26.14 6.79
CA ARG A 727 122.84 25.03 6.43
C ARG A 727 122.19 25.14 5.04
N GLY A 728 122.33 26.28 4.35
CA GLY A 728 121.92 26.45 2.96
C GLY A 728 123.12 26.55 2.03
N ALA A 729 123.53 25.44 1.41
CA ALA A 729 124.45 25.47 0.29
C ALA A 729 123.69 25.93 -0.98
N ALA A 730 123.69 27.23 -1.23
CA ALA A 730 123.51 27.79 -2.57
C ALA A 730 124.30 29.09 -2.68
N ALA A 731 125.51 28.95 -3.23
CA ALA A 731 126.35 30.06 -3.61
C ALA A 731 125.65 30.93 -4.67
N VAL A 732 125.32 32.17 -4.33
CA VAL A 732 125.27 33.26 -5.30
C VAL A 732 126.24 34.35 -4.84
N THR A 733 127.49 34.09 -5.19
CA THR A 733 128.54 35.06 -5.56
C THR A 733 128.43 36.48 -4.98
N LEU A 734 129.17 36.72 -3.90
CA LEU A 734 130.01 37.92 -3.81
C LEU A 734 130.73 38.13 -5.15
N GLY A 735 130.63 39.33 -5.74
CA GLY A 735 131.28 39.56 -7.02
C GLY A 735 131.44 41.00 -7.48
N ALA A 736 131.51 42.00 -6.60
CA ALA A 736 132.06 43.33 -6.97
C ALA A 736 132.38 44.31 -5.81
N VAL A 737 132.35 43.92 -4.52
CA VAL A 737 132.78 44.82 -3.43
C VAL A 737 133.63 44.04 -2.43
N ALA A 738 134.88 43.72 -2.81
CA ALA A 738 136.04 43.47 -1.91
C ALA A 738 137.30 42.93 -2.64
N THR A 739 137.60 43.34 -3.88
CA THR A 739 138.91 43.06 -4.51
C THR A 739 139.62 44.29 -5.10
N THR A 740 139.27 45.50 -4.66
CA THR A 740 140.11 46.71 -4.89
C THR A 740 140.24 47.63 -3.67
N ALA A 741 140.04 47.11 -2.46
CA ALA A 741 140.67 47.66 -1.25
C ALA A 741 142.20 47.39 -1.19
N ALA A 742 142.85 47.34 -2.36
CA ALA A 742 144.31 47.31 -2.51
C ALA A 742 144.87 48.57 -3.19
N HIS A 743 144.02 49.54 -3.61
CA HIS A 743 144.48 50.84 -4.10
C HIS A 743 143.64 51.99 -3.53
N ALA A 744 143.60 52.07 -2.20
CA ALA A 744 143.83 53.32 -1.50
C ALA A 744 145.13 53.15 -0.70
N ALA A 745 146.26 53.32 -1.40
CA ALA A 745 147.38 54.04 -0.80
C ALA A 745 147.01 55.51 -0.95
N ASP A 746 146.25 56.00 0.01
CA ASP A 746 146.40 57.33 0.62
C ASP A 746 145.27 57.46 1.64
N ALA A 747 145.66 57.28 2.90
CA ALA A 747 144.84 57.61 4.02
C ALA A 747 144.72 59.15 4.06
N ASP A 748 143.52 59.68 3.81
CA ASP A 748 143.13 60.95 4.40
C ASP A 748 141.63 60.98 4.74
N THR A 749 141.35 61.15 6.04
CA THR A 749 140.05 61.31 6.71
C THR A 749 139.02 60.17 6.60
N SER A 750 139.18 59.12 7.41
CA SER A 750 138.09 58.20 7.76
C SER A 750 137.03 58.91 8.61
N GLN A 751 135.85 59.23 8.07
CA GLN A 751 134.70 59.61 8.89
C GLN A 751 134.07 58.35 9.49
N SER A 752 134.64 57.88 10.60
CA SER A 752 133.92 56.99 11.51
C SER A 752 133.04 57.85 12.41
N GLY A 753 131.76 57.55 12.49
CA GLY A 753 130.80 58.38 13.21
C GLY A 753 129.53 57.61 13.55
N TRP A 754 128.82 58.10 14.54
CA TRP A 754 127.49 57.59 14.86
C TRP A 754 126.47 58.22 13.92
N TYR A 755 125.37 57.53 13.70
CA TYR A 755 124.17 58.12 13.16
C TYR A 755 122.94 57.53 13.82
N VAL A 756 121.86 58.31 13.82
CA VAL A 756 120.54 57.86 14.27
C VAL A 756 119.53 58.25 13.23
N GLY A 757 118.53 57.42 13.00
CA GLY A 757 117.43 57.73 12.11
C GLY A 757 116.12 57.11 12.56
N GLY A 758 115.05 57.62 11.99
CA GLY A 758 113.72 57.05 12.11
C GLY A 758 113.05 57.04 10.75
N SER A 759 112.26 56.01 10.47
CA SER A 759 111.46 55.88 9.25
C SER A 759 110.00 55.61 9.55
N LEU A 760 109.14 56.11 8.67
CA LEU A 760 107.74 55.74 8.54
C LEU A 760 107.56 55.12 7.16
N ALA A 761 106.89 53.97 7.11
CA ALA A 761 106.71 53.17 5.92
C ALA A 761 105.27 52.65 5.84
N ASP A 762 104.84 52.40 4.60
CA ASP A 762 103.72 51.52 4.35
C ASP A 762 104.23 50.07 4.42
N ALA A 763 103.47 49.18 5.04
CA ALA A 763 103.81 47.77 5.20
C ALA A 763 102.71 46.88 4.66
N SER A 764 103.11 45.78 4.04
CA SER A 764 102.21 44.75 3.52
C SER A 764 102.81 43.36 3.76
N SER A 765 101.96 42.38 4.04
CA SER A 765 102.32 40.98 4.20
C SER A 765 102.24 40.20 2.87
N SER A 766 102.78 38.99 2.88
CA SER A 766 102.71 38.05 1.75
C SER A 766 101.34 37.38 1.57
N GLU A 767 100.45 37.48 2.56
CA GLU A 767 99.19 36.73 2.61
C GLU A 767 98.02 37.49 1.99
N SER A 768 97.14 36.77 1.28
CA SER A 768 95.95 37.35 0.64
C SER A 768 94.65 36.77 1.19
N ALA A 769 93.58 37.59 1.20
CA ALA A 769 92.25 37.14 1.62
C ALA A 769 91.76 35.90 0.85
N GLY A 770 92.19 35.75 -0.40
CA GLY A 770 91.86 34.59 -1.24
C GLY A 770 92.66 33.33 -0.92
N ASP A 771 93.90 33.44 -0.42
CA ASP A 771 94.70 32.32 0.05
C ASP A 771 94.19 31.84 1.42
N LEU A 772 93.93 32.76 2.34
CA LEU A 772 93.36 32.46 3.66
C LEU A 772 91.98 31.80 3.57
N THR A 773 91.12 32.32 2.67
CA THR A 773 89.81 31.69 2.40
C THR A 773 89.96 30.26 1.90
N ARG A 774 90.93 30.00 1.01
CA ARG A 774 91.17 28.64 0.49
C ARG A 774 91.73 27.71 1.56
N ALA A 775 92.68 28.18 2.37
CA ALA A 775 93.26 27.41 3.46
C ALA A 775 92.20 26.95 4.47
N LEU A 776 91.28 27.85 4.85
CA LEU A 776 90.18 27.51 5.76
C LEU A 776 89.14 26.59 5.09
N GLN A 777 88.89 26.75 3.78
CA GLN A 777 88.02 25.84 3.03
C GLN A 777 88.60 24.44 2.87
N ASP A 778 89.92 24.31 2.71
CA ASP A 778 90.62 23.02 2.66
C ASP A 778 90.57 22.30 4.02
N GLN A 779 90.47 23.04 5.14
CA GLN A 779 90.19 22.50 6.48
C GLN A 779 88.70 22.17 6.70
N GLY A 780 87.84 22.39 5.69
CA GLY A 780 86.42 22.04 5.71
C GLY A 780 85.49 23.14 6.22
N TYR A 781 85.99 24.35 6.42
CA TYR A 781 85.17 25.48 6.87
C TYR A 781 84.53 26.23 5.71
N ALA A 782 83.20 26.35 5.73
CA ALA A 782 82.45 27.17 4.77
C ALA A 782 82.48 28.65 5.17
N VAL A 783 83.66 29.26 5.10
CA VAL A 783 83.92 30.65 5.49
C VAL A 783 84.46 31.47 4.31
N THR A 784 84.28 32.79 4.37
CA THR A 784 84.96 33.75 3.49
C THR A 784 85.74 34.73 4.38
N ALA A 785 87.04 34.88 4.11
CA ALA A 785 87.93 35.76 4.87
C ALA A 785 88.08 37.12 4.18
N HIS A 786 88.13 38.19 4.98
CA HIS A 786 88.38 39.56 4.56
C HIS A 786 89.55 40.12 5.38
N ILE A 787 90.66 40.45 4.72
CA ILE A 787 91.88 40.97 5.35
C ILE A 787 92.00 42.46 5.06
N ASP A 788 92.30 43.26 6.09
CA ASP A 788 92.70 44.66 6.00
C ASP A 788 94.20 44.77 6.36
N ASP A 789 95.05 44.96 5.33
CA ASP A 789 96.53 44.92 5.42
C ASP A 789 97.21 46.20 4.86
N ASP A 790 96.48 47.33 4.80
CA ASP A 790 97.06 48.65 4.53
C ASP A 790 97.55 49.26 5.85
N ARG A 791 98.81 48.99 6.23
CA ARG A 791 99.32 49.32 7.58
C ARG A 791 100.56 50.21 7.59
N THR A 792 100.63 51.09 8.58
CA THR A 792 101.77 51.99 8.80
C THR A 792 102.80 51.32 9.71
N ALA A 793 103.99 51.08 9.17
CA ALA A 793 105.16 50.63 9.90
C ALA A 793 106.08 51.79 10.27
N TRP A 794 106.81 51.65 11.37
CA TRP A 794 107.86 52.59 11.75
C TRP A 794 109.09 51.87 12.24
N ARG A 795 110.27 52.49 12.04
CA ARG A 795 111.55 51.93 12.49
C ARG A 795 112.44 53.01 13.04
N ILE A 796 113.08 52.78 14.18
CA ILE A 796 114.10 53.68 14.76
C ILE A 796 115.42 52.93 14.81
N TYR A 797 116.48 53.53 14.30
CA TYR A 797 117.77 52.88 14.15
C TYR A 797 118.93 53.79 14.55
N GLY A 798 119.95 53.17 15.13
CA GLY A 798 121.23 53.78 15.45
C GLY A 798 122.34 52.96 14.82
N GLY A 799 123.22 53.62 14.08
CA GLY A 799 124.34 52.96 13.43
C GLY A 799 125.67 53.59 13.74
N TRP A 800 126.72 52.77 13.68
CA TRP A 800 128.11 53.20 13.74
C TRP A 800 128.77 52.93 12.39
N SER A 801 129.18 54.00 11.72
CA SER A 801 129.93 53.92 10.48
C SER A 801 131.39 53.60 10.80
N LEU A 802 131.85 52.43 10.36
CA LEU A 802 133.26 52.02 10.49
C LEU A 802 134.12 52.84 9.51
N ASN A 803 133.59 53.05 8.31
CA ASN A 803 134.13 53.91 7.28
C ASN A 803 132.98 54.46 6.41
N GLU A 804 133.31 55.18 5.34
CA GLU A 804 132.31 55.79 4.44
C GLU A 804 131.42 54.77 3.70
N TYR A 805 131.86 53.51 3.62
CA TYR A 805 131.18 52.45 2.86
C TYR A 805 130.42 51.45 3.72
N VAL A 806 130.80 51.26 4.98
CA VAL A 806 130.27 50.18 5.82
C VAL A 806 129.89 50.71 7.19
N SER A 807 128.65 50.43 7.58
CA SER A 807 128.13 50.72 8.91
C SER A 807 127.52 49.46 9.53
N PHE A 808 127.57 49.40 10.86
CA PHE A 808 126.75 48.47 11.63
C PHE A 808 125.55 49.25 12.16
N GLU A 809 124.34 48.75 11.94
CA GLU A 809 123.09 49.37 12.36
C GLU A 809 122.36 48.43 13.30
N ALA A 810 121.86 48.99 14.40
CA ALA A 810 120.90 48.32 15.27
C ALA A 810 119.60 49.12 15.25
N ALA A 811 118.48 48.45 15.12
CA ALA A 811 117.19 49.11 15.00
C ALA A 811 116.09 48.38 15.74
N TYR A 812 114.98 49.08 15.93
CA TYR A 812 113.71 48.51 16.34
C TYR A 812 112.66 48.90 15.29
N SER A 813 111.95 47.90 14.80
CA SER A 813 110.88 48.02 13.80
C SER A 813 109.57 47.58 14.41
N ASP A 814 108.50 48.28 14.07
CA ASP A 814 107.10 47.91 14.33
C ASP A 814 106.39 47.92 12.98
N PHE A 815 105.72 46.82 12.64
CA PHE A 815 105.12 46.64 11.33
C PHE A 815 103.64 47.01 11.25
N GLY A 816 103.01 47.46 12.35
CA GLY A 816 101.59 47.84 12.41
C GLY A 816 100.62 46.67 12.39
N ASP A 817 99.42 46.83 12.94
CA ASP A 817 98.43 45.76 13.12
C ASP A 817 97.77 45.29 11.81
N VAL A 818 97.39 44.01 11.73
CA VAL A 818 96.59 43.43 10.63
C VAL A 818 95.29 42.89 11.20
N THR A 819 94.17 43.16 10.54
CA THR A 819 92.84 42.70 10.99
C THR A 819 92.19 41.80 9.95
N THR A 820 91.63 40.68 10.39
CA THR A 820 90.89 39.74 9.54
C THR A 820 89.46 39.54 10.07
N THR A 821 88.46 39.60 9.18
CA THR A 821 87.06 39.31 9.49
C THR A 821 86.53 38.14 8.67
N TYR A 822 85.62 37.35 9.25
CA TYR A 822 85.05 36.16 8.60
C TYR A 822 83.53 36.19 8.52
N ASP A 823 83.00 35.95 7.33
CA ASP A 823 81.56 35.75 7.08
C ASP A 823 81.22 34.25 7.07
N ALA A 824 80.50 33.76 8.10
CA ALA A 824 80.13 32.33 8.21
C ALA A 824 78.99 32.01 9.20
N ALA A 825 78.41 30.82 9.05
CA ALA A 825 77.54 30.16 10.03
C ALA A 825 78.20 28.87 10.52
N ILE A 826 78.89 28.93 11.67
CA ILE A 826 79.73 27.84 12.16
C ILE A 826 79.01 27.07 13.28
N PRO A 827 78.92 25.73 13.21
CA PRO A 827 78.37 24.92 14.30
C PRO A 827 79.19 25.05 15.59
N VAL A 828 78.56 25.26 16.74
CA VAL A 828 79.24 25.60 18.02
C VAL A 828 80.21 24.52 18.51
N LEU A 829 80.00 23.26 18.13
CA LEU A 829 80.89 22.15 18.49
C LEU A 829 82.23 22.18 17.73
N SER A 830 82.32 22.92 16.62
CA SER A 830 83.56 23.12 15.85
C SER A 830 84.10 24.54 15.98
N VAL A 831 83.48 25.39 16.81
CA VAL A 831 83.92 26.78 16.98
C VAL A 831 85.29 26.85 17.64
N ASP A 832 85.56 26.06 18.68
CA ASP A 832 86.89 26.14 19.32
C ASP A 832 88.02 25.65 18.38
N ALA A 833 87.75 24.65 17.53
CA ALA A 833 88.68 24.19 16.50
C ALA A 833 88.87 25.23 15.39
N PHE A 834 87.77 25.82 14.91
CA PHE A 834 87.82 26.91 13.94
C PHE A 834 88.57 28.13 14.48
N LEU A 835 88.35 28.51 15.74
CA LEU A 835 89.04 29.65 16.35
C LEU A 835 90.54 29.39 16.44
N GLN A 836 90.98 28.17 16.73
CA GLN A 836 92.41 27.81 16.71
C GLN A 836 92.99 27.90 15.30
N ASP A 837 92.35 27.27 14.31
CA ASP A 837 92.81 27.30 12.92
C ASP A 837 92.81 28.74 12.35
N ALA A 838 91.86 29.58 12.77
CA ALA A 838 91.76 30.98 12.35
C ALA A 838 92.79 31.90 13.03
N VAL A 839 93.27 31.60 14.24
CA VAL A 839 94.42 32.31 14.83
C VAL A 839 95.70 31.90 14.08
N GLU A 840 95.93 30.59 13.90
CA GLU A 840 97.18 30.05 13.34
C GLU A 840 97.42 30.49 11.88
N LEU A 841 96.35 30.64 11.10
CA LEU A 841 96.42 31.06 9.70
C LEU A 841 96.35 32.59 9.51
N HIS A 842 96.18 33.38 10.57
CA HIS A 842 96.10 34.83 10.46
C HIS A 842 97.44 35.43 9.98
N PRO A 843 97.48 36.43 9.07
CA PRO A 843 98.75 37.02 8.63
C PRO A 843 99.63 37.51 9.78
N LEU A 844 100.96 37.35 9.67
CA LEU A 844 101.91 37.85 10.65
C LEU A 844 102.02 39.38 10.64
N SER A 845 101.92 39.96 11.84
CA SER A 845 102.44 41.28 12.16
C SER A 845 103.33 41.17 13.38
N ALA A 846 104.44 41.90 13.38
CA ALA A 846 105.44 41.82 14.42
C ALA A 846 106.06 43.18 14.74
N ASP A 847 106.76 43.21 15.85
CA ASP A 847 107.77 44.21 16.15
C ASP A 847 109.06 43.52 16.60
N GLY A 848 110.19 44.19 16.49
CA GLY A 848 111.45 43.51 16.73
C GLY A 848 112.70 44.34 16.59
N PHE A 849 113.77 43.82 17.20
CA PHE A 849 115.11 44.39 17.10
C PHE A 849 115.87 43.77 15.94
N ASP A 850 116.43 44.63 15.09
CA ASP A 850 117.31 44.19 14.03
C ASP A 850 118.76 44.64 14.22
N ALA A 851 119.67 43.82 13.69
CA ALA A 851 121.08 44.11 13.60
C ALA A 851 121.54 43.85 12.17
N SER A 852 122.07 44.87 11.52
CA SER A 852 122.39 44.83 10.09
C SER A 852 123.76 45.44 9.78
N ILE A 853 124.34 44.95 8.69
CA ILE A 853 125.46 45.57 8.02
C ILE A 853 124.90 46.39 6.87
N VAL A 854 125.21 47.69 6.88
CA VAL A 854 124.75 48.64 5.88
C VAL A 854 125.94 49.02 5.01
N GLY A 855 125.88 48.59 3.75
CA GLY A 855 126.73 49.07 2.68
C GLY A 855 126.20 50.40 2.15
N ARG A 856 127.08 51.40 2.05
CA ARG A 856 126.77 52.72 1.53
C ARG A 856 127.73 53.07 0.42
N TYR A 857 127.21 53.62 -0.67
CA TYR A 857 128.04 54.09 -1.78
C TYR A 857 127.62 55.51 -2.16
N ALA A 858 128.46 56.48 -1.86
CA ALA A 858 128.21 57.88 -2.17
C ALA A 858 128.27 58.10 -3.70
N ILE A 859 127.25 58.79 -4.22
CA ILE A 859 127.14 59.24 -5.61
C ILE A 859 127.19 60.76 -5.60
N GLY A 860 128.40 61.29 -5.69
CA GLY A 860 128.68 62.72 -5.51
C GLY A 860 128.42 63.20 -4.08
N ASP A 861 128.29 64.51 -3.89
CA ASP A 861 128.25 65.10 -2.55
C ASP A 861 126.87 65.02 -1.85
N ARG A 862 125.82 64.64 -2.60
CA ARG A 862 124.42 64.73 -2.14
C ARG A 862 123.67 63.42 -2.05
N PHE A 863 124.05 62.39 -2.80
CA PHE A 863 123.29 61.14 -2.86
C PHE A 863 124.15 59.97 -2.39
N ALA A 864 123.54 58.97 -1.78
CA ALA A 864 124.20 57.69 -1.56
C ALA A 864 123.22 56.54 -1.74
N LEU A 865 123.67 55.48 -2.40
CA LEU A 865 122.93 54.22 -2.40
C LEU A 865 123.20 53.49 -1.09
N ARG A 866 122.15 52.96 -0.48
CA ARG A 866 122.24 52.06 0.67
C ARG A 866 121.77 50.67 0.28
N ALA A 867 122.50 49.67 0.76
CA ALA A 867 122.08 48.28 0.78
C ALA A 867 122.27 47.78 2.21
N GLN A 868 121.27 47.13 2.76
CA GLN A 868 121.32 46.55 4.09
C GLN A 868 121.06 45.06 4.02
N VAL A 869 121.78 44.31 4.84
CA VAL A 869 121.51 42.91 5.11
C VAL A 869 121.73 42.68 6.60
N GLY A 870 120.81 41.97 7.23
CA GLY A 870 120.85 41.78 8.66
C GLY A 870 119.98 40.63 9.12
N VAL A 871 119.82 40.57 10.42
CA VAL A 871 118.89 39.66 11.09
C VAL A 871 117.95 40.48 11.95
N LEU A 872 116.67 40.08 11.96
CA LEU A 872 115.61 40.65 12.78
C LEU A 872 115.23 39.59 13.83
N ARG A 873 115.29 39.95 15.11
CA ARG A 873 114.60 39.22 16.18
C ARG A 873 113.24 39.87 16.36
N TRP A 874 112.18 39.14 16.03
CA TRP A 874 110.80 39.63 16.02
C TRP A 874 109.92 38.84 16.98
N ASP A 875 108.90 39.49 17.53
CA ASP A 875 107.81 38.91 18.30
C ASP A 875 106.47 39.32 17.67
N ALA A 876 105.55 38.38 17.56
CA ALA A 876 104.23 38.56 16.96
C ALA A 876 103.15 37.97 17.87
N GLU A 877 102.02 38.67 18.00
CA GLU A 877 100.88 38.24 18.79
C GLU A 877 99.59 38.24 17.95
N ARG A 878 98.87 37.12 17.94
CA ARG A 878 97.62 36.95 17.18
C ARG A 878 96.47 36.66 18.13
N ASN A 879 95.39 37.44 18.03
CA ASN A 879 94.23 37.32 18.92
C ASN A 879 92.92 37.22 18.13
N VAL A 880 92.18 36.14 18.35
CA VAL A 880 90.83 35.94 17.79
C VAL A 880 89.80 36.19 18.88
N ARG A 881 88.73 36.94 18.57
CA ARG A 881 87.59 37.12 19.47
C ARG A 881 86.26 36.94 18.74
N THR A 882 85.34 36.24 19.39
CA THR A 882 83.98 36.08 18.88
C THR A 882 83.02 37.02 19.59
N SER A 883 81.88 37.29 18.93
CA SER A 883 80.76 38.05 19.50
C SER A 883 80.17 37.45 20.78
N ASP A 884 80.34 36.14 21.01
CA ASP A 884 79.90 35.41 22.21
C ASP A 884 80.96 35.34 23.33
N GLY A 885 82.10 36.03 23.16
CA GLY A 885 83.11 36.21 24.21
C GLY A 885 84.14 35.08 24.31
N ARG A 886 84.20 34.17 23.33
CA ARG A 886 85.28 33.20 23.20
C ARG A 886 86.49 33.86 22.54
N SER A 887 87.66 33.40 22.92
CA SER A 887 88.90 33.91 22.36
C SER A 887 89.92 32.78 22.19
N ALA A 888 90.71 32.87 21.14
CA ALA A 888 91.91 32.08 20.94
C ALA A 888 93.08 33.05 20.69
N HIS A 889 94.27 32.63 21.09
CA HIS A 889 95.46 33.47 21.11
C HIS A 889 96.68 32.61 20.78
N ASP A 890 97.60 33.17 20.01
CA ASP A 890 98.84 32.55 19.56
C ASP A 890 99.96 33.59 19.59
N ASP A 891 101.14 33.18 20.01
CA ASP A 891 102.35 34.00 20.08
C ASP A 891 103.43 33.33 19.24
N ASP A 892 104.11 34.10 18.40
CA ASP A 892 105.24 33.61 17.61
C ASP A 892 106.46 34.53 17.74
N SER A 893 107.66 33.96 17.65
CA SER A 893 108.89 34.73 17.71
C SER A 893 110.05 34.05 17.02
N GLY A 894 110.79 34.81 16.23
CA GLY A 894 111.83 34.26 15.35
C GLY A 894 113.04 35.16 15.21
N VAL A 895 114.12 34.59 14.67
CA VAL A 895 115.29 35.34 14.20
C VAL A 895 115.51 35.01 12.74
N ASP A 896 115.20 35.97 11.88
CA ASP A 896 115.16 35.76 10.44
C ASP A 896 115.88 36.86 9.69
N LEU A 897 116.05 36.65 8.38
CA LEU A 897 116.83 37.55 7.55
C LEU A 897 116.03 38.81 7.23
N LEU A 898 116.74 39.92 7.18
CA LEU A 898 116.25 41.13 6.55
C LEU A 898 117.24 41.57 5.49
N TRP A 899 116.71 42.15 4.43
CA TRP A 899 117.52 42.91 3.49
C TRP A 899 116.72 44.08 2.95
N GLY A 900 117.44 45.09 2.49
CA GLY A 900 116.80 46.29 1.99
C GLY A 900 117.72 47.09 1.10
N ALA A 901 117.11 47.97 0.33
CA ALA A 901 117.80 48.89 -0.55
C ALA A 901 117.16 50.27 -0.42
N GLY A 902 117.96 51.30 -0.59
CA GLY A 902 117.46 52.66 -0.51
C GLY A 902 118.37 53.69 -1.13
N LEU A 903 117.88 54.92 -1.12
CA LEU A 903 118.59 56.10 -1.58
C LEU A 903 118.59 57.14 -0.46
N ASP A 904 119.77 57.45 0.05
CA ASP A 904 120.00 58.53 1.00
C ASP A 904 120.27 59.83 0.23
N VAL A 905 119.66 60.93 0.69
CA VAL A 905 119.85 62.28 0.15
C VAL A 905 120.31 63.19 1.28
N LYS A 906 121.50 63.75 1.15
CA LYS A 906 122.06 64.73 2.07
C LYS A 906 121.38 66.09 1.89
N VAL A 907 120.58 66.47 2.87
CA VAL A 907 119.81 67.72 2.88
C VAL A 907 120.60 68.84 3.57
N TYR A 908 121.33 68.50 4.62
CA TYR A 908 122.20 69.43 5.35
C TYR A 908 123.47 68.73 5.85
N ARG A 909 124.43 69.49 6.41
CA ARG A 909 125.78 68.98 6.76
C ARG A 909 125.78 67.59 7.43
N ASN A 910 124.85 67.41 8.36
CA ASN A 910 124.71 66.22 9.19
C ASN A 910 123.30 65.60 9.10
N LEU A 911 122.43 66.07 8.20
CA LEU A 911 121.04 65.61 8.09
C LEU A 911 120.76 65.05 6.69
N GLU A 912 120.24 63.83 6.65
CA GLU A 912 119.91 63.10 5.43
C GLU A 912 118.45 62.61 5.49
N VAL A 913 117.81 62.55 4.33
CA VAL A 913 116.49 61.94 4.14
C VAL A 913 116.68 60.74 3.23
N ALA A 914 116.10 59.59 3.57
CA ALA A 914 116.22 58.38 2.79
C ALA A 914 114.86 57.88 2.32
N ALA A 915 114.82 57.27 1.14
CA ALA A 915 113.73 56.38 0.75
C ALA A 915 114.27 54.95 0.81
N SER A 916 113.55 54.06 1.48
CA SER A 916 113.98 52.66 1.68
C SER A 916 112.85 51.70 1.40
N TRP A 917 113.20 50.63 0.69
CA TRP A 917 112.43 49.40 0.67
C TRP A 917 113.17 48.35 1.48
N ASN A 918 112.46 47.66 2.38
CA ASN A 918 113.03 46.58 3.17
C ASN A 918 112.09 45.38 3.14
N HIS A 919 112.69 44.21 3.01
CA HIS A 919 112.04 42.92 3.09
C HIS A 919 112.50 42.22 4.37
N PHE A 920 111.54 41.80 5.19
CA PHE A 920 111.75 41.08 6.43
C PHE A 920 111.14 39.69 6.28
N GLU A 921 111.95 38.65 6.43
CA GLU A 921 111.43 37.29 6.56
C GLU A 921 110.90 37.08 7.99
N LEU A 922 109.75 36.43 8.12
CA LEU A 922 109.18 35.98 9.39
C LEU A 922 108.78 34.51 9.21
N ASP A 923 109.71 33.62 9.53
CA ASP A 923 109.63 32.17 9.24
C ASP A 923 109.21 31.83 7.79
N ASN A 924 107.92 31.58 7.54
CA ASN A 924 107.40 31.20 6.21
C ASN A 924 106.66 32.35 5.48
N GLU A 925 106.52 33.50 6.12
CA GLU A 925 105.89 34.70 5.58
C GLU A 925 106.94 35.81 5.41
N TYR A 926 106.56 36.88 4.70
CA TYR A 926 107.40 38.07 4.61
C TYR A 926 106.60 39.35 4.76
N ILE A 927 107.25 40.38 5.30
CA ILE A 927 106.74 41.74 5.37
C ILE A 927 107.63 42.63 4.51
N GLU A 928 107.01 43.38 3.61
CA GLU A 928 107.68 44.42 2.84
C GLU A 928 107.29 45.79 3.37
N THR A 929 108.30 46.65 3.53
CA THR A 929 108.11 48.05 3.92
C THR A 929 108.63 48.96 2.82
N LEU A 930 107.85 49.98 2.46
CA LEU A 930 108.28 51.05 1.58
C LEU A 930 108.04 52.39 2.26
N GLY A 931 109.13 53.11 2.58
CA GLY A 931 109.03 54.26 3.45
C GLY A 931 110.09 55.32 3.27
N LEU A 932 109.91 56.41 4.01
CA LEU A 932 110.82 57.53 4.09
C LEU A 932 111.45 57.59 5.48
N ALA A 933 112.74 57.87 5.54
CA ALA A 933 113.50 58.01 6.76
C ALA A 933 114.15 59.38 6.86
N VAL A 934 114.39 59.83 8.08
CA VAL A 934 115.26 60.97 8.38
C VAL A 934 116.38 60.47 9.28
N GLN A 935 117.63 60.73 8.90
CA GLN A 935 118.80 60.32 9.67
C GLN A 935 119.77 61.47 9.90
N TYR A 936 120.34 61.53 11.10
CA TYR A 936 121.35 62.49 11.49
C TYR A 936 122.69 61.78 11.71
N ARG A 937 123.76 62.25 11.07
CA ARG A 937 125.13 61.70 11.16
C ARG A 937 126.03 62.66 11.93
N TRP A 938 126.74 62.17 12.94
CA TRP A 938 127.65 62.98 13.79
C TRP A 938 129.06 63.07 13.21
#